data_AF-A0A2E4LF17-F1
#
_entry.id   AF-A0A2E4LF17-F1
#
_cell.length_a   1.000
_cell.length_b   1.000
_cell.length_c   1.000
_cell.angle_alpha   90.00
_cell.angle_beta   90.00
_cell.angle_gamma   90.00
#
_symmetry.space_group_name_H-M   'P 1'
#
loop_
_entity.id
_entity.type
_entity.pdbx_description
1 polymer ?
#
loop_
_entity_poly.entity_id
_entity_poly.type
_entity_poly.pdbx_seq_one_letter_code
_entity_poly.pdbx_strand_id
1 'polypeptide(L)'
;MSRLLNTIIAVCFGIYPIIVHANIPVGIECPCEISRINETKAEVNFSLVFQPDESELSGESGDLNVQIIGANQINIYGSSYYVLGERELNSVIFDRANFFEPLPITIDIPLNYVLDIDTYFSILLRDSDGDLMDQVNFLEDSDTYTNYGGSASGAVSKLMVNSEAEFNHDDSTFSLFIPSISSTDRVSSIDLLTLRIAVANGDGTYYEAANENVSVTYDENGNTSLEASGTLNFSLTSENFADEPEFKHIEVYLSRLDDWVMFYRLETFNQENVDSLAQTWTNIDTLVDSDNDGISDYDEQIVGSPVLEKNTLNSAVIEVAFTVGSSADSNFLGGSNLEATIAQQVEASNNAFRDVGLDIEIQNVGIYKLGEDGNLNASAALQAARDRTGIFAGLNEMVTRQPDLFIHYSTRAVADTGGLASINGGINDGVINYNNLYSNGNNFGIVSIDNGTLTLVHEIGHLMGLSHSRRQAVSAISATFPWAVGYGKDQNFTTIMAYETSFNDAMGMRFFSTPDRYCGGPGYTKTPCGISDADLLEGAYSVKSLQTTARQISAISNGILPVVYPTGDDPVYLSDPNLASNLEARAVDKEDGDLGSIISSEIQTVTGNSDEHDFEQIYLVTDSDGNIGKAIRRIIIVDEDLDTDGDGVFDYIDDDDDGDGVSDENDNCPLIANTDQLDTDDDMAGNACDEDDDGDGVNDAEDAFPLDPSESSDGDSDGIGDNSDNCPAIFNSNQQNTDNDASGNVCDDDDDNDGLLDANDNCPLVINADQLNTDGDALGNVCDDDDDGDGQLDTLDNCPLTPNSDQLNTDGDAHGNVCDDDDDEDGILDSNDAYPLISIGDLLDTDFDGLPNECDAACIALGMTADLDDDGDGVPDADDLYPLDSRYSFDTDGDGMPDAWEENFGLNPNDPDDALGDLDNDGISNLQEFLNGTPAYGSIDIDGNKQYDALTDGLLILRGMFGLTGDSLILGATANDAVFVSSDEILTQYESLEDLLDIDGDANIDALTDGLLVLRYLFGLRGNTLVTGVISSNATRDVNEIQEHLEMLMPQL
;
A
#
# COMPACT_ATOMS: atom_id res chain seq x y z
N MET A 1 -5.34 30.21 18.19
CA MET A 1 -4.30 30.31 17.15
C MET A 1 -4.40 29.29 16.01
N SER A 2 -4.85 28.05 16.23
CA SER A 2 -5.12 27.13 15.09
C SER A 2 -6.18 27.66 14.10
N ARG A 3 -7.08 28.55 14.54
CA ARG A 3 -8.00 29.34 13.72
C ARG A 3 -7.31 30.46 12.91
N LEU A 4 -6.22 31.02 13.45
CA LEU A 4 -5.43 32.08 12.80
C LEU A 4 -4.73 31.53 11.55
N LEU A 5 -4.18 30.32 11.60
CA LEU A 5 -3.45 29.70 10.49
C LEU A 5 -4.32 29.31 9.29
N ASN A 6 -5.63 29.16 9.47
CA ASN A 6 -6.56 28.83 8.39
C ASN A 6 -7.00 30.07 7.59
N THR A 7 -6.69 31.28 8.06
CA THR A 7 -6.94 32.55 7.34
C THR A 7 -6.03 33.65 7.90
N ILE A 8 -4.73 33.66 7.56
CA ILE A 8 -3.87 34.81 7.85
C ILE A 8 -3.92 35.78 6.66
N ILE A 9 -4.69 36.87 6.77
CA ILE A 9 -4.42 38.08 5.99
C ILE A 9 -3.53 38.95 6.85
N ALA A 10 -2.25 39.08 6.48
CA ALA A 10 -1.38 40.12 7.02
C ALA A 10 -1.82 41.46 6.42
N VAL A 11 -2.43 42.34 7.23
CA VAL A 11 -2.66 43.73 6.83
C VAL A 11 -1.65 44.60 7.54
N CYS A 12 -0.55 44.94 6.85
CA CYS A 12 0.37 45.98 7.31
C CYS A 12 -0.33 47.34 7.27
N PHE A 13 -0.84 47.77 8.42
CA PHE A 13 -1.14 49.19 8.61
C PHE A 13 0.12 49.86 9.13
N GLY A 14 0.83 50.56 8.25
CA GLY A 14 1.76 51.60 8.66
C GLY A 14 0.98 52.72 9.34
N ILE A 15 0.71 52.59 10.63
CA ILE A 15 0.18 53.70 11.42
C ILE A 15 1.40 54.47 11.94
N TYR A 16 1.69 55.59 11.27
CA TYR A 16 2.70 56.54 11.74
C TYR A 16 2.53 56.86 13.24
N PRO A 17 3.59 56.76 14.07
CA PRO A 17 3.50 57.15 15.47
C PRO A 17 3.27 58.65 15.57
N ILE A 18 2.22 59.03 16.31
CA ILE A 18 2.16 60.35 16.94
C ILE A 18 3.28 60.35 17.99
N ILE A 19 4.43 60.84 17.55
CA ILE A 19 5.54 61.51 18.26
C ILE A 19 5.48 61.38 19.78
N VAL A 20 6.52 60.79 20.38
CA VAL A 20 7.35 61.37 21.46
C VAL A 20 8.49 60.40 21.84
N HIS A 21 9.68 60.72 21.29
CA HIS A 21 11.07 60.41 21.72
C HIS A 21 11.74 59.12 21.22
N ALA A 22 12.94 59.35 20.65
CA ALA A 22 13.95 58.43 20.10
C ALA A 22 13.52 57.63 18.84
N ASN A 23 13.72 58.24 17.68
CA ASN A 23 13.73 57.54 16.39
C ASN A 23 14.85 56.47 16.42
N ILE A 24 14.48 55.20 16.31
CA ILE A 24 15.40 54.12 15.99
C ILE A 24 14.90 53.50 14.66
N PRO A 25 15.75 53.32 13.64
CA PRO A 25 15.32 53.02 12.27
C PRO A 25 15.16 51.51 12.07
N VAL A 26 14.25 50.87 12.81
CA VAL A 26 14.01 49.42 12.77
C VAL A 26 12.53 49.16 12.51
N GLY A 27 12.22 48.28 11.55
CA GLY A 27 10.85 47.86 11.25
C GLY A 27 10.74 46.34 11.10
N ILE A 28 9.52 45.82 11.26
CA ILE A 28 9.21 44.39 11.06
C ILE A 28 8.98 44.16 9.56
N GLU A 29 9.78 43.28 8.96
CA GLU A 29 9.60 42.80 7.59
C GLU A 29 9.02 41.38 7.62
N CYS A 30 7.81 41.24 7.09
CA CYS A 30 7.12 39.96 6.95
C CYS A 30 7.46 39.30 5.60
N PRO A 31 7.67 37.98 5.61
CA PRO A 31 6.55 37.09 5.31
C PRO A 31 5.80 36.64 6.56
N CYS A 32 6.32 36.97 7.76
CA CYS A 32 5.74 36.66 9.06
C CYS A 32 5.21 35.23 9.06
N GLU A 33 6.13 34.32 8.82
CA GLU A 33 5.86 32.91 8.69
C GLU A 33 5.62 32.36 10.07
N ILE A 34 4.35 32.12 10.36
CA ILE A 34 3.97 31.35 11.52
C ILE A 34 4.22 29.89 11.16
N SER A 35 5.47 29.49 11.32
CA SER A 35 5.97 28.16 11.07
C SER A 35 5.54 27.31 12.25
N ARG A 36 4.58 26.42 12.04
CA ARG A 36 4.19 25.48 13.07
C ARG A 36 5.35 24.53 13.36
N ILE A 37 6.14 24.82 14.40
CA ILE A 37 7.23 23.95 14.86
C ILE A 37 6.63 22.62 15.32
N ASN A 38 5.54 22.72 16.10
CA ASN A 38 4.78 21.57 16.55
C ASN A 38 3.35 21.98 16.91
N GLU A 39 2.58 21.03 17.40
CA GLU A 39 1.16 21.26 17.62
C GLU A 39 0.84 22.30 18.70
N THR A 40 1.75 22.56 19.64
CA THR A 40 1.62 23.56 20.71
C THR A 40 2.16 24.89 20.34
N LYS A 41 3.08 24.93 19.39
CA LYS A 41 4.10 25.95 19.31
C LYS A 41 4.35 26.23 17.85
N ALA A 42 4.12 27.46 17.44
CA ALA A 42 4.63 27.97 16.20
C ALA A 42 5.81 28.86 16.50
N GLU A 43 6.70 28.91 15.55
CA GLU A 43 7.65 29.97 15.40
C GLU A 43 6.98 31.04 14.58
N VAL A 44 7.02 32.28 15.01
CA VAL A 44 6.81 33.39 14.08
C VAL A 44 8.19 33.83 13.63
N ASN A 45 8.45 33.56 12.37
CA ASN A 45 9.63 33.95 11.66
C ASN A 45 9.33 35.23 10.89
N PHE A 46 10.04 36.28 11.24
CA PHE A 46 9.98 37.57 10.57
C PHE A 46 11.35 38.21 10.70
N SER A 47 11.64 39.17 9.85
CA SER A 47 12.95 39.83 9.91
C SER A 47 12.82 41.24 10.45
N LEU A 48 13.87 41.72 11.10
CA LEU A 48 14.02 43.14 11.36
C LEU A 48 14.88 43.76 10.27
N VAL A 49 14.36 44.81 9.65
CA VAL A 49 15.08 45.61 8.66
C VAL A 49 15.44 46.97 9.22
N PHE A 50 16.65 47.39 8.90
CA PHE A 50 17.17 48.67 9.32
C PHE A 50 17.02 49.67 8.17
N GLN A 51 16.30 50.77 8.41
CA GLN A 51 16.02 51.75 7.35
C GLN A 51 17.19 52.70 7.06
N PRO A 52 17.31 53.22 5.82
CA PRO A 52 18.57 53.78 5.30
C PRO A 52 18.89 55.20 5.71
N ASP A 53 17.97 55.85 6.42
CA ASP A 53 17.87 57.29 6.30
C ASP A 53 18.65 58.11 7.34
N GLU A 54 19.32 57.48 8.33
CA GLU A 54 20.16 58.26 9.26
C GLU A 54 21.59 57.74 9.41
N SER A 55 22.51 58.51 8.83
CA SER A 55 23.95 58.29 8.78
C SER A 55 24.70 58.36 10.12
N GLU A 56 24.00 58.54 11.25
CA GLU A 56 24.61 58.86 12.55
C GLU A 56 24.69 57.69 13.54
N LEU A 57 24.04 56.54 13.27
CA LEU A 57 23.93 55.43 14.24
C LEU A 57 24.89 54.25 14.00
N SER A 58 25.81 54.33 13.02
CA SER A 58 26.71 53.21 12.73
C SER A 58 27.66 52.91 13.90
N GLY A 59 27.49 51.76 14.55
CA GLY A 59 28.30 51.28 15.67
C GLY A 59 27.72 51.52 17.06
N GLU A 60 26.48 52.03 17.16
CA GLU A 60 25.74 52.04 18.43
C GLU A 60 24.99 50.71 18.62
N SER A 61 24.74 50.32 19.87
CA SER A 61 24.01 49.10 20.22
C SER A 61 22.87 49.42 21.19
N GLY A 62 21.68 48.91 20.92
CA GLY A 62 20.50 49.09 21.77
C GLY A 62 19.84 47.77 22.12
N ASP A 63 19.13 47.73 23.24
CA ASP A 63 18.31 46.59 23.63
C ASP A 63 16.89 46.78 23.07
N LEU A 64 16.38 45.79 22.36
CA LEU A 64 15.04 45.78 21.77
C LEU A 64 14.22 44.63 22.37
N ASN A 65 12.92 44.82 22.48
CA ASN A 65 12.01 43.77 22.91
C ASN A 65 10.91 43.59 21.84
N VAL A 66 10.77 42.38 21.34
CA VAL A 66 9.71 42.04 20.38
C VAL A 66 8.72 41.10 21.05
N GLN A 67 7.44 41.45 20.95
CA GLN A 67 6.34 40.69 21.55
C GLN A 67 5.30 40.33 20.51
N ILE A 68 4.77 39.13 20.63
CA ILE A 68 3.67 38.63 19.83
C ILE A 68 2.49 38.49 20.77
N ILE A 69 1.34 39.04 20.40
CA ILE A 69 0.20 39.19 21.29
C ILE A 69 -1.13 38.78 20.66
N GLY A 70 -2.08 38.40 21.51
CA GLY A 70 -3.50 38.24 21.16
C GLY A 70 -4.31 39.35 21.81
N ALA A 71 -5.21 40.00 21.05
CA ALA A 71 -5.96 41.16 21.51
C ALA A 71 -7.39 41.24 20.94
N ASN A 72 -8.35 41.70 21.76
CA ASN A 72 -9.76 41.88 21.37
C ASN A 72 -9.97 42.95 20.29
N GLN A 73 -8.98 43.82 20.07
CA GLN A 73 -9.05 44.98 19.18
C GLN A 73 -7.67 45.30 18.60
N ILE A 74 -7.63 45.82 17.38
CA ILE A 74 -6.41 46.22 16.64
C ILE A 74 -5.56 47.26 17.40
N ASN A 75 -6.16 48.12 18.23
CA ASN A 75 -5.48 49.24 18.89
C ASN A 75 -5.31 48.98 20.40
N ILE A 76 -4.06 48.78 20.85
CA ILE A 76 -3.72 48.20 22.17
C ILE A 76 -3.54 49.20 23.32
N TYR A 77 -3.68 50.51 23.08
CA TYR A 77 -3.52 51.52 24.13
C TYR A 77 -4.68 51.48 25.15
N GLY A 78 -4.47 50.79 26.27
CA GLY A 78 -5.42 50.71 27.39
C GLY A 78 -6.42 49.55 27.33
N SER A 79 -6.24 48.61 26.40
CA SER A 79 -6.97 47.33 26.29
C SER A 79 -6.17 46.17 26.90
N SER A 80 -6.86 45.12 27.35
CA SER A 80 -6.24 43.89 27.84
C SER A 80 -5.82 43.02 26.65
N TYR A 81 -4.56 42.60 26.63
CA TYR A 81 -3.95 41.70 25.64
C TYR A 81 -3.08 40.66 26.35
N TYR A 82 -2.78 39.56 25.66
CA TYR A 82 -1.93 38.48 26.17
C TYR A 82 -0.66 38.38 25.32
N VAL A 83 0.50 38.22 25.96
CA VAL A 83 1.77 37.97 25.27
C VAL A 83 1.88 36.47 25.02
N LEU A 84 1.97 36.12 23.75
CA LEU A 84 2.02 34.77 23.21
C LEU A 84 3.47 34.35 22.99
N GLY A 85 4.35 35.27 22.62
CA GLY A 85 5.79 35.03 22.59
C GLY A 85 6.53 36.34 22.74
N GLU A 86 7.70 36.32 23.37
CA GLU A 86 8.54 37.50 23.45
C GLU A 86 10.02 37.15 23.33
N ARG A 87 10.80 38.07 22.79
CA ARG A 87 12.24 37.92 22.64
C ARG A 87 12.93 39.25 22.90
N GLU A 88 13.82 39.25 23.89
CA GLU A 88 14.73 40.37 24.16
C GLU A 88 16.00 40.22 23.30
N LEU A 89 16.33 41.27 22.58
CA LEU A 89 17.51 41.37 21.74
C LEU A 89 18.46 42.37 22.39
N ASN A 90 19.49 41.86 23.05
CA ASN A 90 20.45 42.69 23.78
C ASN A 90 21.59 43.15 22.87
N SER A 91 21.95 44.43 22.98
CA SER A 91 23.09 45.03 22.28
C SER A 91 23.06 44.84 20.75
N VAL A 92 21.89 44.98 20.12
CA VAL A 92 21.75 44.91 18.65
C VAL A 92 22.54 46.06 18.03
N ILE A 93 23.61 45.73 17.30
CA ILE A 93 24.52 46.72 16.69
C ILE A 93 23.92 47.23 15.39
N PHE A 94 23.72 48.54 15.30
CA PHE A 94 23.26 49.20 14.09
C PHE A 94 24.50 49.47 13.20
N ASP A 95 24.77 48.68 12.15
CA ASP A 95 25.89 48.90 11.22
C ASP A 95 25.44 48.92 9.75
N ARG A 96 26.12 49.71 8.91
CA ARG A 96 25.89 49.81 7.46
C ARG A 96 26.27 48.56 6.67
N ALA A 97 26.98 47.60 7.26
CA ALA A 97 27.31 46.34 6.59
C ALA A 97 26.11 45.37 6.55
N ASN A 98 25.33 45.30 7.63
CA ASN A 98 24.11 44.47 7.73
C ASN A 98 22.88 45.16 7.10
N PHE A 99 23.12 46.14 6.23
CA PHE A 99 22.09 47.03 5.71
C PHE A 99 21.18 46.35 4.66
N PHE A 100 21.67 45.27 4.05
CA PHE A 100 20.98 44.49 3.04
C PHE A 100 20.64 43.07 3.51
N GLU A 101 20.96 42.74 4.75
CA GLU A 101 20.78 41.41 5.34
C GLU A 101 19.72 41.54 6.45
N PRO A 102 18.48 41.09 6.19
CA PRO A 102 17.41 41.11 7.19
C PRO A 102 17.84 40.30 8.41
N LEU A 103 17.68 40.85 9.62
CA LEU A 103 18.02 40.10 10.84
C LEU A 103 16.86 39.14 11.14
N PRO A 104 17.03 37.81 10.97
CA PRO A 104 15.94 36.86 11.18
C PRO A 104 15.61 36.79 12.66
N ILE A 105 14.35 37.10 12.98
CA ILE A 105 13.79 37.02 14.31
C ILE A 105 12.76 35.90 14.33
N THR A 106 13.04 35.00 15.23
CA THR A 106 12.34 33.75 15.45
C THR A 106 11.78 33.84 16.86
N ILE A 107 10.45 33.89 16.97
CA ILE A 107 9.77 33.94 18.25
C ILE A 107 8.76 32.84 18.34
N ASP A 108 9.00 31.98 19.30
CA ASP A 108 8.11 30.92 19.70
C ASP A 108 6.81 31.46 20.31
N ILE A 109 5.69 31.01 19.77
CA ILE A 109 4.33 31.33 20.21
C ILE A 109 3.50 30.06 20.38
N PRO A 110 2.61 29.98 21.36
CA PRO A 110 1.80 28.79 21.57
C PRO A 110 0.56 28.76 20.66
N LEU A 111 0.48 27.81 19.72
CA LEU A 111 -0.65 27.61 18.80
C LEU A 111 -1.92 27.07 19.45
N ASN A 112 -1.78 26.43 20.61
CA ASN A 112 -2.88 25.76 21.32
C ASN A 112 -3.47 26.61 22.46
N TYR A 113 -3.26 27.92 22.38
CA TYR A 113 -3.96 28.85 23.25
C TYR A 113 -5.37 29.11 22.70
N VAL A 114 -6.40 28.49 23.31
CA VAL A 114 -7.79 28.95 23.23
C VAL A 114 -8.00 29.88 24.42
N LEU A 115 -7.82 31.18 24.18
CA LEU A 115 -8.33 32.17 25.11
C LEU A 115 -9.80 32.42 24.78
N ASP A 116 -10.61 32.56 25.82
CA ASP A 116 -12.02 33.02 25.76
C ASP A 116 -12.20 34.42 25.13
N ILE A 117 -11.09 35.00 24.69
CA ILE A 117 -10.91 36.33 24.15
C ILE A 117 -9.74 36.23 23.17
N ASP A 118 -10.01 36.20 21.85
CA ASP A 118 -9.72 37.36 20.97
C ASP A 118 -9.85 37.12 19.46
N THR A 119 -10.35 38.15 18.79
CA THR A 119 -10.65 38.28 17.35
C THR A 119 -9.43 38.70 16.50
N TYR A 120 -8.31 39.06 17.12
CA TYR A 120 -7.10 39.59 16.45
C TYR A 120 -5.80 39.05 17.07
N PHE A 121 -4.76 38.98 16.25
CA PHE A 121 -3.38 38.62 16.62
C PHE A 121 -2.42 39.71 16.12
N SER A 122 -1.32 40.03 16.84
CA SER A 122 -0.42 41.14 16.48
C SER A 122 1.05 40.92 16.89
N ILE A 123 2.00 41.47 16.12
CA ILE A 123 3.43 41.56 16.49
C ILE A 123 3.74 43.01 16.88
N LEU A 124 4.49 43.23 17.96
CA LEU A 124 4.87 44.52 18.52
C LEU A 124 6.38 44.62 18.70
N LEU A 125 7.00 45.69 18.19
CA LEU A 125 8.40 46.03 18.44
C LEU A 125 8.50 47.19 19.43
N ARG A 126 9.31 47.05 20.49
CA ARG A 126 9.50 48.06 21.55
C ARG A 126 10.98 48.35 21.84
N ASP A 127 11.25 49.56 22.34
CA ASP A 127 12.57 49.94 22.85
C ASP A 127 12.79 49.57 24.33
N SER A 128 13.97 49.86 24.86
CA SER A 128 14.36 49.56 26.25
C SER A 128 13.56 50.30 27.34
N ASP A 129 12.85 51.38 26.98
CA ASP A 129 11.98 52.13 27.89
C ASP A 129 10.50 51.63 27.80
N GLY A 130 10.21 50.72 26.85
CA GLY A 130 8.92 50.06 26.65
C GLY A 130 8.00 50.76 25.64
N ASP A 131 8.48 51.78 24.94
CA ASP A 131 7.71 52.54 23.96
C ASP A 131 7.53 51.75 22.64
N LEU A 132 6.34 51.83 22.02
CA LEU A 132 5.98 51.06 20.81
C LEU A 132 6.58 51.69 19.55
N MET A 133 7.35 50.91 18.79
CA MET A 133 8.08 51.34 17.60
C MET A 133 7.39 50.93 16.29
N ASP A 134 6.91 49.69 16.18
CA ASP A 134 6.22 49.15 14.99
C ASP A 134 5.21 48.03 15.36
N GLN A 135 4.18 47.79 14.52
CA GLN A 135 3.11 46.81 14.77
C GLN A 135 2.51 46.19 13.50
N VAL A 136 2.31 44.86 13.49
CA VAL A 136 1.62 44.09 12.43
C VAL A 136 0.39 43.38 13.01
N ASN A 137 -0.75 43.31 12.30
CA ASN A 137 -2.02 42.74 12.80
C ASN A 137 -2.65 41.70 11.85
N PHE A 138 -3.40 40.75 12.41
CA PHE A 138 -4.04 39.61 11.73
C PHE A 138 -5.52 39.45 12.19
N LEU A 139 -6.45 39.08 11.28
CA LEU A 139 -7.92 39.16 11.46
C LEU A 139 -8.65 37.81 11.27
N GLU A 140 -9.58 37.45 12.17
CA GLU A 140 -10.46 36.25 12.08
C GLU A 140 -11.96 36.65 12.00
N ASP A 141 -12.77 36.06 11.10
CA ASP A 141 -14.24 36.28 11.05
C ASP A 141 -15.01 34.96 11.25
N SER A 142 -15.98 34.97 12.17
CA SER A 142 -16.72 33.81 12.66
C SER A 142 -18.10 33.68 12.02
N ASP A 143 -18.37 32.59 11.31
CA ASP A 143 -19.42 31.64 11.71
C ASP A 143 -19.52 30.45 10.75
N THR A 144 -19.13 29.29 11.28
CA THR A 144 -19.34 27.93 10.74
C THR A 144 -18.71 27.63 9.37
N TYR A 145 -17.38 27.73 9.32
CA TYR A 145 -16.53 27.05 8.36
C TYR A 145 -15.31 26.50 9.11
N THR A 146 -14.91 25.26 8.83
CA THR A 146 -13.49 24.83 8.74
C THR A 146 -13.42 23.35 8.38
N ASN A 147 -12.87 23.11 7.20
CA ASN A 147 -12.38 21.83 6.72
C ASN A 147 -11.05 22.14 6.03
N TYR A 148 -9.99 21.39 6.31
CA TYR A 148 -8.76 21.44 5.53
C TYR A 148 -8.17 20.02 5.42
N GLY A 149 -8.60 19.34 4.34
CA GLY A 149 -8.09 18.07 3.80
C GLY A 149 -8.79 16.81 4.31
N GLY A 150 -9.92 16.33 3.77
CA GLY A 150 -10.60 16.66 2.53
C GLY A 150 -12.12 16.48 2.62
N SER A 151 -12.84 16.93 1.58
CA SER A 151 -14.30 17.07 1.48
C SER A 151 -14.92 18.04 2.49
N ALA A 152 -15.23 19.27 2.04
CA ALA A 152 -16.18 20.11 2.76
C ALA A 152 -17.49 19.33 2.90
N SER A 153 -18.14 19.43 4.05
CA SER A 153 -19.43 18.81 4.34
C SER A 153 -20.46 19.16 3.24
N GLY A 154 -20.56 18.29 2.23
CA GLY A 154 -21.45 18.47 1.08
C GLY A 154 -20.91 17.98 -0.27
N ALA A 155 -19.60 18.04 -0.52
CA ALA A 155 -19.08 17.78 -1.87
C ALA A 155 -18.68 16.30 -2.06
N VAL A 156 -19.29 15.65 -3.05
CA VAL A 156 -19.11 14.24 -3.45
C VAL A 156 -17.83 14.04 -4.29
N SER A 157 -17.02 15.07 -4.48
CA SER A 157 -15.90 15.06 -5.44
C SER A 157 -14.62 14.53 -4.81
N LYS A 158 -14.08 13.41 -5.33
CA LYS A 158 -12.77 12.85 -4.95
C LYS A 158 -11.65 13.22 -5.93
N LEU A 159 -11.73 14.40 -6.55
CA LEU A 159 -10.69 14.93 -7.44
C LEU A 159 -9.56 15.57 -6.61
N MET A 160 -8.33 15.14 -6.88
CA MET A 160 -7.10 15.55 -6.17
C MET A 160 -6.17 16.25 -7.16
N VAL A 161 -5.61 17.39 -6.78
CA VAL A 161 -4.64 18.14 -7.58
C VAL A 161 -3.26 17.79 -7.04
N ASN A 162 -2.47 17.10 -7.85
CA ASN A 162 -1.24 16.44 -7.40
C ASN A 162 0.02 17.24 -7.79
N SER A 163 -0.14 18.39 -8.44
CA SER A 163 0.94 19.22 -8.94
C SER A 163 0.60 20.71 -8.89
N GLU A 164 1.61 21.56 -9.13
CA GLU A 164 1.45 23.01 -9.27
C GLU A 164 0.46 23.38 -10.39
N ALA A 165 -0.14 24.57 -10.31
CA ALA A 165 -1.04 25.08 -11.33
C ALA A 165 -0.47 26.36 -11.96
N GLU A 166 -0.32 26.41 -13.28
CA GLU A 166 0.18 27.58 -13.99
C GLU A 166 -0.98 28.40 -14.54
N PHE A 167 -1.19 29.62 -14.03
CA PHE A 167 -2.27 30.52 -14.47
C PHE A 167 -1.75 31.83 -15.06
N ASN A 168 -1.92 32.01 -16.36
CA ASN A 168 -1.50 33.19 -17.11
C ASN A 168 -2.70 33.96 -17.69
N HIS A 169 -2.59 35.28 -17.83
CA HIS A 169 -3.63 36.09 -18.50
C HIS A 169 -3.10 37.37 -19.16
N ASP A 170 -3.88 37.93 -20.09
CA ASP A 170 -3.66 39.27 -20.66
C ASP A 170 -4.94 40.13 -20.59
N ASP A 171 -5.00 41.23 -21.35
CA ASP A 171 -6.16 42.13 -21.39
C ASP A 171 -7.45 41.48 -21.91
N SER A 172 -7.37 40.33 -22.58
CA SER A 172 -8.49 39.71 -23.29
C SER A 172 -8.58 38.19 -23.20
N THR A 173 -7.57 37.51 -22.68
CA THR A 173 -7.46 36.04 -22.66
C THR A 173 -6.81 35.52 -21.38
N PHE A 174 -7.00 34.23 -21.09
CA PHE A 174 -6.37 33.53 -19.98
C PHE A 174 -5.97 32.09 -20.39
N SER A 175 -5.03 31.49 -19.67
CA SER A 175 -4.72 30.06 -19.70
C SER A 175 -4.42 29.51 -18.31
N LEU A 176 -4.89 28.29 -18.02
CA LEU A 176 -4.65 27.52 -16.80
C LEU A 176 -4.13 26.13 -17.19
N PHE A 177 -2.97 25.73 -16.69
CA PHE A 177 -2.42 24.39 -16.86
C PHE A 177 -2.12 23.73 -15.51
N ILE A 178 -2.50 22.47 -15.35
CA ILE A 178 -2.25 21.66 -14.16
C ILE A 178 -1.71 20.31 -14.63
N PRO A 179 -0.42 20.02 -14.41
CA PRO A 179 0.24 18.81 -14.91
C PRO A 179 -0.34 17.49 -14.41
N SER A 180 -0.83 17.42 -13.17
CA SER A 180 -1.29 16.18 -12.55
C SER A 180 -2.49 16.40 -11.65
N ILE A 181 -3.56 15.68 -11.97
CA ILE A 181 -4.80 15.57 -11.21
C ILE A 181 -5.18 14.09 -11.15
N SER A 182 -5.76 13.63 -10.05
CA SER A 182 -6.22 12.24 -9.91
C SER A 182 -7.60 12.14 -9.26
N SER A 183 -8.29 11.04 -9.48
CA SER A 183 -9.63 10.79 -8.97
C SER A 183 -9.75 9.33 -8.54
N THR A 184 -10.14 9.11 -7.28
CA THR A 184 -10.39 7.76 -6.75
C THR A 184 -11.78 7.22 -7.10
N ASP A 185 -12.58 7.99 -7.85
CA ASP A 185 -13.95 7.65 -8.25
C ASP A 185 -14.18 7.60 -9.77
N ARG A 186 -13.20 8.01 -10.59
CA ARG A 186 -13.30 8.04 -12.06
C ARG A 186 -12.06 7.43 -12.70
N VAL A 187 -12.27 6.33 -13.44
CA VAL A 187 -11.25 5.66 -14.26
C VAL A 187 -11.76 5.50 -15.69
N SER A 188 -10.88 5.60 -16.68
CA SER A 188 -11.16 5.44 -18.11
C SER A 188 -12.40 6.22 -18.60
N SER A 189 -12.59 7.44 -18.09
CA SER A 189 -13.81 8.22 -18.32
C SER A 189 -13.52 9.70 -18.54
N ILE A 190 -14.46 10.37 -19.20
CA ILE A 190 -14.39 11.82 -19.45
C ILE A 190 -15.28 12.54 -18.44
N ASP A 191 -14.75 13.60 -17.84
CA ASP A 191 -15.45 14.48 -16.90
C ASP A 191 -15.45 15.92 -17.42
N LEU A 192 -16.49 16.67 -17.03
CA LEU A 192 -16.69 18.05 -17.47
C LEU A 192 -16.71 18.96 -16.24
N LEU A 193 -15.67 19.78 -16.12
CA LEU A 193 -15.48 20.76 -15.07
C LEU A 193 -15.86 22.15 -15.58
N THR A 194 -16.06 23.09 -14.65
CA THR A 194 -16.32 24.49 -14.93
C THR A 194 -15.23 25.35 -14.29
N LEU A 195 -14.51 26.09 -15.11
CA LEU A 195 -13.49 27.05 -14.72
C LEU A 195 -14.09 28.45 -14.73
N ARG A 196 -14.02 29.15 -13.60
CA ARG A 196 -14.51 30.51 -13.47
C ARG A 196 -13.39 31.43 -13.03
N ILE A 197 -13.31 32.60 -13.66
CA ILE A 197 -12.39 33.66 -13.28
C ILE A 197 -13.20 34.88 -12.92
N ALA A 198 -12.91 35.51 -11.79
CA ALA A 198 -13.62 36.68 -11.33
C ALA A 198 -12.67 37.71 -10.71
N VAL A 199 -13.09 38.97 -10.67
CA VAL A 199 -12.45 40.01 -9.85
C VAL A 199 -13.32 40.24 -8.64
N ALA A 200 -12.77 40.01 -7.45
CA ALA A 200 -13.52 40.05 -6.22
C ALA A 200 -13.04 41.13 -5.26
N ASN A 201 -13.94 41.52 -4.36
CA ASN A 201 -13.65 42.33 -3.21
C ASN A 201 -13.66 41.49 -1.91
N GLY A 202 -13.18 42.09 -0.82
CA GLY A 202 -12.95 41.37 0.44
C GLY A 202 -14.20 40.86 1.14
N ASP A 203 -15.39 41.30 0.75
CA ASP A 203 -16.70 40.94 1.30
C ASP A 203 -17.42 39.86 0.49
N GLY A 204 -16.75 39.27 -0.51
CA GLY A 204 -17.26 38.12 -1.27
C GLY A 204 -18.20 38.50 -2.42
N THR A 205 -18.33 39.79 -2.75
CA THR A 205 -18.93 40.20 -4.01
C THR A 205 -17.87 40.20 -5.11
N TYR A 206 -18.26 39.92 -6.35
CA TYR A 206 -17.32 39.76 -7.43
C TYR A 206 -17.95 40.13 -8.78
N TYR A 207 -17.09 40.49 -9.74
CA TYR A 207 -17.40 40.60 -11.15
C TYR A 207 -16.79 39.42 -11.90
N GLU A 208 -17.63 38.59 -12.52
CA GLU A 208 -17.17 37.42 -13.27
C GLU A 208 -16.53 37.83 -14.60
N ALA A 209 -15.26 37.50 -14.77
CA ALA A 209 -14.46 37.79 -15.95
C ALA A 209 -14.50 36.67 -17.00
N ALA A 210 -14.55 35.40 -16.58
CA ALA A 210 -14.75 34.25 -17.48
C ALA A 210 -15.45 33.09 -16.76
N ASN A 211 -16.09 32.22 -17.54
CA ASN A 211 -16.77 31.01 -17.06
C ASN A 211 -16.84 30.00 -18.21
N GLU A 212 -15.93 29.03 -18.21
CA GLU A 212 -15.67 28.10 -19.30
C GLU A 212 -15.81 26.64 -18.82
N ASN A 213 -16.31 25.75 -19.68
CA ASN A 213 -16.33 24.32 -19.37
C ASN A 213 -15.05 23.64 -19.88
N VAL A 214 -14.43 22.84 -19.03
CA VAL A 214 -13.15 22.15 -19.28
C VAL A 214 -13.39 20.65 -19.23
N SER A 215 -13.06 19.94 -20.30
CA SER A 215 -13.19 18.47 -20.36
C SER A 215 -11.87 17.83 -19.97
N VAL A 216 -11.92 16.85 -19.07
CA VAL A 216 -10.75 16.15 -18.54
C VAL A 216 -10.95 14.63 -18.72
N THR A 217 -9.92 13.90 -19.14
CA THR A 217 -10.01 12.46 -19.46
C THR A 217 -9.11 11.65 -18.53
N TYR A 218 -9.69 10.84 -17.65
CA TYR A 218 -8.94 10.01 -16.72
C TYR A 218 -8.51 8.69 -17.36
N ASP A 219 -7.30 8.26 -17.04
CA ASP A 219 -6.77 6.94 -17.38
C ASP A 219 -7.36 5.82 -16.49
N GLU A 220 -6.91 4.59 -16.68
CA GLU A 220 -7.35 3.40 -15.93
C GLU A 220 -7.05 3.45 -14.42
N ASN A 221 -6.11 4.30 -14.01
CA ASN A 221 -5.72 4.52 -12.61
C ASN A 221 -6.35 5.79 -12.02
N GLY A 222 -7.15 6.50 -12.82
CA GLY A 222 -7.85 7.71 -12.41
C GLY A 222 -6.98 8.96 -12.45
N ASN A 223 -5.85 8.95 -13.16
CA ASN A 223 -4.95 10.10 -13.31
C ASN A 223 -5.20 10.87 -14.61
N THR A 224 -4.89 12.15 -14.64
CA THR A 224 -5.05 13.06 -15.79
C THR A 224 -4.26 14.37 -15.60
N SER A 225 -4.19 15.20 -16.62
CA SER A 225 -3.81 16.62 -16.52
C SER A 225 -4.99 17.53 -16.91
N LEU A 226 -4.92 18.82 -16.57
CA LEU A 226 -5.94 19.81 -16.96
C LEU A 226 -5.29 20.98 -17.68
N GLU A 227 -5.81 21.31 -18.86
CA GLU A 227 -5.42 22.48 -19.62
C GLU A 227 -6.68 23.24 -20.06
N ALA A 228 -6.75 24.52 -19.75
CA ALA A 228 -7.88 25.38 -20.08
C ALA A 228 -7.39 26.74 -20.58
N SER A 229 -8.01 27.28 -21.63
CA SER A 229 -7.75 28.64 -22.10
C SER A 229 -9.01 29.26 -22.67
N GLY A 230 -9.12 30.58 -22.60
CA GLY A 230 -10.37 31.27 -22.97
C GLY A 230 -10.24 32.78 -23.07
N THR A 231 -11.38 33.45 -23.31
CA THR A 231 -11.46 34.92 -23.42
C THR A 231 -12.06 35.55 -22.17
N LEU A 232 -11.52 36.70 -21.76
CA LEU A 232 -12.02 37.49 -20.64
C LEU A 232 -13.07 38.50 -21.13
N ASN A 233 -14.18 38.64 -20.39
CA ASN A 233 -15.23 39.62 -20.64
C ASN A 233 -14.76 41.06 -20.44
N PHE A 234 -13.73 41.25 -19.63
CA PHE A 234 -13.07 42.53 -19.39
C PHE A 234 -11.64 42.28 -18.89
N SER A 235 -10.74 43.22 -19.14
CA SER A 235 -9.33 43.13 -18.71
C SER A 235 -9.26 43.05 -17.18
N LEU A 236 -8.46 42.09 -16.70
CA LEU A 236 -8.16 41.88 -15.28
C LEU A 236 -7.07 42.85 -14.80
N THR A 237 -7.10 44.12 -15.23
CA THR A 237 -6.12 45.13 -14.83
C THR A 237 -6.71 46.11 -13.83
N SER A 238 -5.86 46.66 -12.96
CA SER A 238 -6.25 47.63 -11.95
C SER A 238 -6.88 48.91 -12.53
N GLU A 239 -6.56 49.27 -13.78
CA GLU A 239 -7.14 50.46 -14.42
C GLU A 239 -8.65 50.31 -14.65
N ASN A 240 -9.12 49.09 -14.90
CA ASN A 240 -10.51 48.82 -15.23
C ASN A 240 -11.43 48.89 -14.00
N PHE A 241 -10.85 48.74 -12.80
CA PHE A 241 -11.51 48.82 -11.50
C PHE A 241 -11.09 50.08 -10.71
N ALA A 242 -10.48 51.07 -11.36
CA ALA A 242 -9.94 52.26 -10.70
C ALA A 242 -11.00 53.10 -9.95
N ASP A 243 -12.26 53.05 -10.38
CA ASP A 243 -13.39 53.74 -9.76
C ASP A 243 -14.10 52.88 -8.69
N GLU A 244 -13.79 51.59 -8.60
CA GLU A 244 -14.32 50.62 -7.62
C GLU A 244 -13.16 49.92 -6.90
N PRO A 245 -12.34 50.68 -6.14
CA PRO A 245 -11.06 50.22 -5.57
C PRO A 245 -11.22 49.08 -4.56
N GLU A 246 -12.45 48.76 -4.14
CA GLU A 246 -12.76 47.59 -3.34
C GLU A 246 -12.51 46.26 -4.07
N PHE A 247 -12.62 46.22 -5.40
CA PHE A 247 -12.38 45.03 -6.22
C PHE A 247 -10.92 45.00 -6.67
N LYS A 248 -10.12 44.12 -6.07
CA LYS A 248 -8.65 44.19 -6.17
C LYS A 248 -7.93 42.84 -6.33
N HIS A 249 -8.67 41.73 -6.34
CA HIS A 249 -8.11 40.39 -6.42
C HIS A 249 -8.72 39.63 -7.59
N ILE A 250 -7.92 38.82 -8.27
CA ILE A 250 -8.43 37.87 -9.26
C ILE A 250 -8.65 36.54 -8.55
N GLU A 251 -9.77 35.90 -8.83
CA GLU A 251 -10.15 34.61 -8.27
C GLU A 251 -10.36 33.61 -9.41
N VAL A 252 -9.70 32.46 -9.32
CA VAL A 252 -9.81 31.36 -10.26
C VAL A 252 -10.42 30.18 -9.53
N TYR A 253 -11.58 29.73 -9.98
CA TYR A 253 -12.33 28.62 -9.41
C TYR A 253 -12.41 27.49 -10.40
N LEU A 254 -12.16 26.27 -9.95
CA LEU A 254 -12.52 25.07 -10.68
C LEU A 254 -13.62 24.36 -9.89
N SER A 255 -14.76 24.13 -10.53
CA SER A 255 -15.89 23.45 -9.93
C SER A 255 -16.32 22.26 -10.78
N ARG A 256 -16.93 21.28 -10.12
CA ARG A 256 -17.65 20.18 -10.76
C ARG A 256 -19.12 20.40 -10.44
N LEU A 257 -19.89 20.80 -11.46
CA LEU A 257 -21.28 21.28 -11.25
C LEU A 257 -21.28 22.46 -10.25
N ASP A 258 -22.03 22.33 -9.15
CA ASP A 258 -22.16 23.35 -8.09
C ASP A 258 -21.11 23.19 -6.97
N ASP A 259 -20.28 22.12 -7.00
CA ASP A 259 -19.31 21.80 -5.96
C ASP A 259 -17.91 22.32 -6.31
N TRP A 260 -17.28 22.97 -5.35
CA TRP A 260 -15.97 23.62 -5.54
C TRP A 260 -14.87 22.58 -5.38
N VAL A 261 -13.96 22.53 -6.34
CA VAL A 261 -12.87 21.54 -6.38
C VAL A 261 -11.52 22.20 -6.15
N MET A 262 -11.34 23.43 -6.63
CA MET A 262 -10.13 24.22 -6.43
C MET A 262 -10.50 25.70 -6.43
N PHE A 263 -9.78 26.48 -5.62
CA PHE A 263 -9.90 27.93 -5.54
C PHE A 263 -8.52 28.56 -5.39
N TYR A 264 -8.18 29.46 -6.31
CA TYR A 264 -6.98 30.28 -6.25
C TYR A 264 -7.35 31.75 -6.24
N ARG A 265 -6.65 32.53 -5.42
CA ARG A 265 -6.78 33.99 -5.38
C ARG A 265 -5.42 34.60 -5.67
N LEU A 266 -5.35 35.41 -6.73
CA LEU A 266 -4.16 36.18 -7.10
C LEU A 266 -4.32 37.56 -6.49
N GLU A 267 -3.35 37.92 -5.65
CA GLU A 267 -3.44 39.08 -4.78
C GLU A 267 -3.20 40.40 -5.54
N THR A 268 -2.64 40.32 -6.76
CA THR A 268 -2.48 41.47 -7.64
C THR A 268 -2.94 41.15 -9.07
N PHE A 269 -3.44 42.18 -9.75
CA PHE A 269 -3.96 42.10 -11.11
C PHE A 269 -2.92 41.71 -12.19
N ASN A 270 -1.62 41.66 -11.86
CA ASN A 270 -0.52 41.35 -12.79
C ASN A 270 0.29 40.11 -12.35
N GLN A 271 -0.26 39.27 -11.46
CA GLN A 271 0.41 38.06 -10.99
C GLN A 271 0.19 36.94 -12.01
N GLU A 272 1.29 36.44 -12.61
CA GLU A 272 1.27 35.50 -13.75
C GLU A 272 1.52 34.03 -13.36
N ASN A 273 1.84 33.72 -12.10
CA ASN A 273 2.10 32.35 -11.62
C ASN A 273 1.42 32.08 -10.27
N VAL A 274 1.00 30.82 -10.07
CA VAL A 274 0.51 30.30 -8.78
C VAL A 274 1.64 29.46 -8.17
N ASP A 275 2.09 29.81 -6.97
CA ASP A 275 3.17 29.10 -6.28
C ASP A 275 2.71 27.72 -5.77
N SER A 276 3.64 26.77 -5.67
CA SER A 276 3.37 25.37 -5.33
C SER A 276 3.77 24.94 -3.93
N LEU A 277 3.24 23.77 -3.54
CA LEU A 277 3.48 23.12 -2.25
C LEU A 277 4.42 21.92 -2.42
N ALA A 278 5.60 22.00 -1.80
CA ALA A 278 6.51 20.87 -1.60
C ALA A 278 6.48 20.41 -0.13
N GLN A 279 5.56 19.48 0.21
CA GLN A 279 5.80 18.30 1.07
C GLN A 279 4.49 17.54 1.32
N THR A 280 4.49 16.29 0.87
CA THR A 280 3.45 15.26 0.94
C THR A 280 3.29 14.67 2.34
N TRP A 281 2.06 14.63 2.86
CA TRP A 281 1.71 13.87 4.07
C TRP A 281 0.39 13.12 3.82
N THR A 282 0.44 11.82 3.51
CA THR A 282 -0.73 10.93 3.38
C THR A 282 -0.50 9.59 4.10
N ASN A 283 -1.50 9.13 4.88
CA ASN A 283 -1.66 7.79 5.53
C ASN A 283 -0.68 7.36 6.66
N ILE A 284 -0.78 7.90 7.88
CA ILE A 284 -0.19 7.25 9.09
C ILE A 284 -1.25 6.33 9.72
N ASP A 285 -0.98 5.02 9.78
CA ASP A 285 -1.80 4.03 10.50
C ASP A 285 -1.18 3.75 11.88
N THR A 286 -1.84 4.17 12.95
CA THR A 286 -1.33 4.04 14.34
C THR A 286 -1.55 2.66 14.95
N LEU A 287 -2.16 1.75 14.19
CA LEU A 287 -2.55 0.40 14.61
C LEU A 287 -1.69 -0.70 13.99
N VAL A 288 -0.74 -0.34 13.13
CA VAL A 288 0.28 -1.25 12.60
C VAL A 288 1.22 -1.65 13.74
N ASP A 289 1.46 -2.94 13.86
CA ASP A 289 2.35 -3.59 14.81
C ASP A 289 3.15 -4.60 13.98
N SER A 290 4.30 -4.15 13.49
CA SER A 290 5.11 -4.81 12.46
C SER A 290 5.80 -6.07 12.98
N ASP A 291 6.12 -6.12 14.27
CA ASP A 291 6.78 -7.27 14.91
C ASP A 291 5.81 -8.16 15.72
N ASN A 292 4.56 -7.72 15.84
CA ASN A 292 3.44 -8.39 16.48
C ASN A 292 3.73 -8.69 17.96
N ASP A 293 4.32 -7.72 18.66
CA ASP A 293 4.61 -7.77 20.10
C ASP A 293 3.49 -7.16 20.97
N GLY A 294 2.51 -6.49 20.35
CA GLY A 294 1.38 -5.84 20.99
C GLY A 294 1.55 -4.33 21.23
N ILE A 295 2.58 -3.71 20.69
CA ILE A 295 2.84 -2.26 20.66
C ILE A 295 2.83 -1.83 19.19
N SER A 296 2.21 -0.70 18.87
CA SER A 296 2.23 -0.24 17.47
C SER A 296 3.56 0.42 17.11
N ASP A 297 3.94 0.34 15.84
CA ASP A 297 5.12 1.01 15.28
C ASP A 297 5.18 2.49 15.66
N TYR A 298 4.01 3.12 15.75
CA TYR A 298 3.84 4.50 16.20
C TYR A 298 4.23 4.68 17.68
N ASP A 299 3.75 3.81 18.56
CA ASP A 299 4.08 3.86 19.99
C ASP A 299 5.54 3.47 20.26
N GLU A 300 6.12 2.56 19.46
CA GLU A 300 7.54 2.20 19.51
C GLU A 300 8.45 3.39 19.17
N GLN A 301 8.07 4.17 18.15
CA GLN A 301 8.74 5.43 17.84
C GLN A 301 8.61 6.47 18.96
N ILE A 302 7.48 6.48 19.69
CA ILE A 302 7.30 7.35 20.86
C ILE A 302 8.20 6.92 22.02
N VAL A 303 8.30 5.62 22.30
CA VAL A 303 9.13 5.11 23.40
C VAL A 303 10.59 4.88 23.02
N GLY A 304 10.96 5.12 21.76
CA GLY A 304 12.34 4.96 21.27
C GLY A 304 12.81 3.50 21.20
N SER A 305 11.89 2.57 20.92
CA SER A 305 12.21 1.16 20.66
C SER A 305 12.24 0.85 19.16
N PRO A 306 13.00 -0.18 18.73
CA PRO A 306 13.09 -0.52 17.31
C PRO A 306 11.78 -1.14 16.80
N VAL A 307 11.29 -0.64 15.66
CA VAL A 307 9.99 -1.03 15.04
C VAL A 307 9.93 -2.48 14.55
N LEU A 308 11.08 -3.16 14.46
CA LEU A 308 11.20 -4.52 13.91
C LEU A 308 11.71 -5.53 14.94
N GLU A 309 11.96 -5.11 16.19
CA GLU A 309 12.52 -5.98 17.23
C GLU A 309 11.56 -6.12 18.40
N LYS A 310 11.17 -7.37 18.70
CA LYS A 310 10.24 -7.68 19.80
C LYS A 310 10.64 -7.05 21.11
N ASN A 311 9.81 -6.13 21.57
CA ASN A 311 9.98 -5.42 22.82
C ASN A 311 9.13 -6.04 23.94
N THR A 312 9.54 -5.78 25.18
CA THR A 312 8.70 -6.06 26.36
C THR A 312 8.62 -4.78 27.18
N LEU A 313 7.62 -3.95 26.89
CA LEU A 313 7.35 -2.76 27.67
C LEU A 313 6.59 -3.11 28.96
N ASN A 314 6.87 -2.34 30.03
CA ASN A 314 6.12 -2.41 31.27
C ASN A 314 4.67 -1.90 31.09
N SER A 315 3.84 -2.14 32.11
CA SER A 315 2.46 -1.64 32.21
C SER A 315 2.42 -0.11 32.01
N ALA A 316 1.43 0.38 31.26
CA ALA A 316 1.16 1.80 31.13
C ALA A 316 0.54 2.30 32.44
N VAL A 317 1.35 2.96 33.27
CA VAL A 317 0.91 3.53 34.54
C VAL A 317 0.29 4.91 34.26
N ILE A 318 -1.01 5.06 34.45
CA ILE A 318 -1.71 6.33 34.27
C ILE A 318 -1.93 6.99 35.64
N GLU A 319 -1.26 8.09 35.87
CA GLU A 319 -1.28 8.83 37.11
C GLU A 319 -2.46 9.81 37.15
N VAL A 320 -3.29 9.65 38.18
CA VAL A 320 -4.54 10.40 38.28
C VAL A 320 -4.57 11.18 39.58
N ALA A 321 -4.70 12.50 39.46
CA ALA A 321 -5.02 13.36 40.59
C ALA A 321 -6.53 13.54 40.70
N PHE A 322 -7.06 13.22 41.88
CA PHE A 322 -8.49 13.35 42.15
C PHE A 322 -8.78 14.69 42.82
N THR A 323 -9.82 15.38 42.36
CA THR A 323 -10.31 16.59 43.02
C THR A 323 -11.75 16.38 43.49
N VAL A 324 -12.12 17.00 44.62
CA VAL A 324 -13.44 16.81 45.23
C VAL A 324 -14.03 18.16 45.64
N GLY A 325 -15.34 18.36 45.43
CA GLY A 325 -16.03 19.54 45.92
C GLY A 325 -16.13 19.59 47.45
N SER A 326 -16.21 20.78 48.06
CA SER A 326 -16.13 20.89 49.53
C SER A 326 -17.29 20.22 50.29
N SER A 327 -18.42 19.99 49.63
CA SER A 327 -19.61 19.27 50.13
C SER A 327 -19.54 17.74 49.99
N ALA A 328 -18.47 17.18 49.40
CA ALA A 328 -18.29 15.75 49.17
C ALA A 328 -18.27 14.93 50.47
N ASP A 329 -17.75 15.52 51.55
CA ASP A 329 -17.68 14.91 52.89
C ASP A 329 -19.02 14.90 53.65
N SER A 330 -20.11 15.36 53.04
CA SER A 330 -21.42 15.32 53.68
C SER A 330 -21.91 13.87 53.80
N ASN A 331 -22.54 13.53 54.94
CA ASN A 331 -23.07 12.18 55.25
C ASN A 331 -24.07 11.62 54.21
N PHE A 332 -24.47 12.40 53.20
CA PHE A 332 -25.46 12.06 52.19
C PHE A 332 -24.87 11.75 50.81
N LEU A 333 -23.60 12.11 50.53
CA LEU A 333 -23.01 12.05 49.19
C LEU A 333 -21.74 11.16 49.10
N GLY A 334 -20.78 11.30 50.01
CA GLY A 334 -19.51 10.52 49.99
C GLY A 334 -19.35 9.45 51.08
N GLY A 335 -20.33 9.33 51.99
CA GLY A 335 -20.24 8.48 53.18
C GLY A 335 -19.22 8.98 54.22
N SER A 336 -19.05 8.26 55.33
CA SER A 336 -18.15 8.65 56.42
C SER A 336 -16.65 8.52 56.10
N ASN A 337 -16.27 8.17 54.86
CA ASN A 337 -14.89 7.99 54.41
C ASN A 337 -14.77 8.14 52.86
N LEU A 338 -14.52 9.36 52.38
CA LEU A 338 -14.38 9.71 50.96
C LEU A 338 -13.20 9.01 50.26
N GLU A 339 -12.06 8.90 50.94
CA GLU A 339 -10.86 8.25 50.42
C GLU A 339 -11.11 6.78 50.08
N ALA A 340 -11.84 6.06 50.95
CA ALA A 340 -12.20 4.67 50.70
C ALA A 340 -13.13 4.50 49.50
N THR A 341 -14.02 5.46 49.25
CA THR A 341 -14.92 5.45 48.08
C THR A 341 -14.15 5.64 46.79
N ILE A 342 -13.22 6.60 46.75
CA ILE A 342 -12.36 6.85 45.58
C ILE A 342 -11.47 5.63 45.32
N ALA A 343 -10.83 5.08 46.36
CA ALA A 343 -9.99 3.89 46.24
C ALA A 343 -10.76 2.68 45.70
N GLN A 344 -12.03 2.49 46.10
CA GLN A 344 -12.88 1.43 45.57
C GLN A 344 -13.18 1.62 44.08
N GLN A 345 -13.38 2.86 43.62
CA GLN A 345 -13.62 3.14 42.20
C GLN A 345 -12.35 2.95 41.36
N VAL A 346 -11.19 3.40 41.85
CA VAL A 346 -9.89 3.17 41.19
C VAL A 346 -9.60 1.68 41.04
N GLU A 347 -9.76 0.89 42.11
CA GLU A 347 -9.54 -0.56 42.06
C GLU A 347 -10.51 -1.26 41.09
N ALA A 348 -11.76 -0.81 41.03
CA ALA A 348 -12.72 -1.34 40.06
C ALA A 348 -12.35 -1.00 38.62
N SER A 349 -11.80 0.20 38.37
CA SER A 349 -11.28 0.59 37.05
C SER A 349 -10.05 -0.23 36.65
N ASN A 350 -9.09 -0.42 37.56
CA ASN A 350 -7.91 -1.25 37.30
C ASN A 350 -8.29 -2.72 37.02
N ASN A 351 -9.26 -3.26 37.76
CA ASN A 351 -9.79 -4.59 37.45
C ASN A 351 -10.49 -4.62 36.08
N ALA A 352 -11.15 -3.55 35.66
CA ALA A 352 -11.78 -3.49 34.34
C ALA A 352 -10.75 -3.51 33.18
N PHE A 353 -9.61 -2.82 33.31
CA PHE A 353 -8.52 -2.89 32.34
C PHE A 353 -7.85 -4.26 32.32
N ARG A 354 -7.50 -4.79 33.50
CA ARG A 354 -6.88 -6.12 33.63
C ARG A 354 -7.78 -7.23 33.11
N ASP A 355 -9.08 -7.15 33.40
CA ASP A 355 -10.06 -8.14 32.96
C ASP A 355 -10.17 -8.17 31.44
N VAL A 356 -9.78 -7.13 30.70
CA VAL A 356 -9.76 -7.09 29.22
C VAL A 356 -8.41 -7.35 28.58
N GLY A 357 -7.37 -7.64 29.37
CA GLY A 357 -6.01 -7.88 28.87
C GLY A 357 -5.22 -6.60 28.57
N LEU A 358 -5.72 -5.44 29.03
CA LEU A 358 -4.97 -4.19 28.97
C LEU A 358 -4.04 -4.10 30.17
N ASP A 359 -2.77 -3.84 29.91
CA ASP A 359 -1.77 -3.62 30.95
C ASP A 359 -1.71 -2.13 31.34
N ILE A 360 -2.86 -1.61 31.78
CA ILE A 360 -3.06 -0.22 32.20
C ILE A 360 -3.31 -0.18 33.70
N GLU A 361 -2.54 0.63 34.43
CA GLU A 361 -2.70 0.82 35.87
C GLU A 361 -3.01 2.28 36.20
N ILE A 362 -4.20 2.56 36.73
CA ILE A 362 -4.50 3.88 37.31
C ILE A 362 -3.81 3.99 38.67
N GLN A 363 -2.86 4.92 38.78
CA GLN A 363 -2.18 5.27 40.02
C GLN A 363 -2.74 6.57 40.59
N ASN A 364 -3.28 6.52 41.81
CA ASN A 364 -3.71 7.74 42.51
C ASN A 364 -2.48 8.48 43.07
N VAL A 365 -2.24 9.70 42.57
CA VAL A 365 -1.12 10.56 43.02
C VAL A 365 -1.55 11.65 44.00
N GLY A 366 -2.84 11.80 44.28
CA GLY A 366 -3.33 12.69 45.33
C GLY A 366 -4.84 12.95 45.27
N ILE A 367 -5.41 13.32 46.42
CA ILE A 367 -6.81 13.73 46.55
C ILE A 367 -6.85 15.17 47.09
N TYR A 368 -7.39 16.08 46.29
CA TYR A 368 -7.35 17.52 46.53
C TYR A 368 -8.75 18.08 46.72
N LYS A 369 -8.99 18.69 47.88
CA LYS A 369 -10.29 19.28 48.22
C LYS A 369 -10.38 20.71 47.70
N LEU A 370 -11.35 20.95 46.83
CA LEU A 370 -11.62 22.25 46.20
C LEU A 370 -12.83 22.95 46.85
N GLY A 371 -13.24 24.08 46.28
CA GLY A 371 -14.39 24.87 46.72
C GLY A 371 -15.76 24.19 46.54
N GLU A 372 -16.84 24.93 46.83
CA GLU A 372 -18.21 24.44 46.66
C GLU A 372 -18.57 24.38 45.16
N ASP A 373 -18.80 23.17 44.66
CA ASP A 373 -19.11 22.89 43.26
C ASP A 373 -20.62 22.65 43.01
N GLY A 374 -21.46 22.65 44.05
CA GLY A 374 -22.89 22.30 43.95
C GLY A 374 -23.74 23.17 43.01
N ASN A 375 -23.22 24.33 42.56
CA ASN A 375 -23.85 25.21 41.58
C ASN A 375 -23.31 25.04 40.15
N LEU A 376 -22.20 24.33 39.96
CA LEU A 376 -21.62 24.01 38.65
C LEU A 376 -22.29 22.76 38.10
N ASN A 377 -22.62 22.74 36.81
CA ASN A 377 -23.02 21.51 36.13
C ASN A 377 -21.77 20.87 35.49
N ALA A 378 -21.92 19.65 34.96
CA ALA A 378 -20.84 18.89 34.31
C ALA A 378 -19.99 19.72 33.34
N SER A 379 -20.65 20.39 32.38
CA SER A 379 -19.99 21.17 31.34
C SER A 379 -19.30 22.41 31.91
N ALA A 380 -19.91 23.09 32.89
CA ALA A 380 -19.31 24.25 33.54
C ALA A 380 -18.14 23.85 34.45
N ALA A 381 -18.20 22.69 35.09
CA ALA A 381 -17.10 22.15 35.89
C ALA A 381 -15.93 21.73 34.99
N LEU A 382 -16.21 21.05 33.87
CA LEU A 382 -15.21 20.66 32.88
C LEU A 382 -14.54 21.88 32.23
N GLN A 383 -15.32 22.89 31.83
CA GLN A 383 -14.79 24.15 31.30
C GLN A 383 -13.95 24.88 32.35
N ALA A 384 -14.46 25.05 33.57
CA ALA A 384 -13.70 25.70 34.64
C ALA A 384 -12.42 24.93 35.01
N ALA A 385 -12.44 23.60 34.90
CA ALA A 385 -11.27 22.78 35.10
C ALA A 385 -10.24 22.96 33.98
N ARG A 386 -10.67 22.92 32.71
CA ARG A 386 -9.83 23.18 31.53
C ARG A 386 -9.13 24.53 31.64
N ASP A 387 -9.90 25.57 31.91
CA ASP A 387 -9.40 26.95 31.99
C ASP A 387 -8.66 27.25 33.32
N ARG A 388 -8.58 26.27 34.24
CA ARG A 388 -8.07 26.41 35.61
C ARG A 388 -8.69 27.62 36.35
N THR A 389 -9.99 27.84 36.14
CA THR A 389 -10.75 28.95 36.75
C THR A 389 -11.68 28.47 37.86
N GLY A 390 -12.25 29.42 38.60
CA GLY A 390 -13.24 29.14 39.64
C GLY A 390 -12.66 28.31 40.79
N ILE A 391 -13.26 27.15 41.07
CA ILE A 391 -12.81 26.26 42.16
C ILE A 391 -11.50 25.51 41.84
N PHE A 392 -11.10 25.48 40.58
CA PHE A 392 -9.87 24.84 40.09
C PHE A 392 -8.69 25.82 40.00
N ALA A 393 -8.91 27.09 40.35
CA ALA A 393 -7.85 28.08 40.43
C ALA A 393 -6.83 27.69 41.52
N GLY A 394 -5.55 27.66 41.15
CA GLY A 394 -4.48 27.25 42.06
C GLY A 394 -4.24 25.73 42.14
N LEU A 395 -4.91 24.92 41.31
CA LEU A 395 -4.81 23.46 41.37
C LEU A 395 -3.41 22.95 41.01
N ASN A 396 -2.75 23.56 40.03
CA ASN A 396 -1.42 23.14 39.59
C ASN A 396 -0.36 23.37 40.69
N GLU A 397 -0.56 24.36 41.57
CA GLU A 397 0.31 24.62 42.72
C GLU A 397 -0.02 23.74 43.94
N MET A 398 -1.18 23.09 43.94
CA MET A 398 -1.60 22.17 45.00
C MET A 398 -1.07 20.75 44.79
N VAL A 399 -0.90 20.33 43.52
CA VAL A 399 -0.43 18.99 43.21
C VAL A 399 1.06 18.82 43.55
N THR A 400 1.43 17.64 44.01
CA THR A 400 2.83 17.34 44.39
C THR A 400 3.73 17.12 43.19
N ARG A 401 3.15 16.67 42.08
CA ARG A 401 3.75 16.62 40.74
C ARG A 401 2.63 16.54 39.71
N GLN A 402 2.98 16.74 38.45
CA GLN A 402 2.07 16.71 37.31
C GLN A 402 1.48 15.30 37.13
N PRO A 403 0.15 15.09 37.28
CA PRO A 403 -0.49 13.83 36.93
C PRO A 403 -0.77 13.73 35.42
N ASP A 404 -0.89 12.51 34.88
CA ASP A 404 -1.39 12.31 33.51
C ASP A 404 -2.80 12.87 33.34
N LEU A 405 -3.71 12.52 34.26
CA LEU A 405 -5.12 12.90 34.20
C LEU A 405 -5.61 13.52 35.52
N PHE A 406 -6.63 14.37 35.40
CA PHE A 406 -7.40 14.87 36.52
C PHE A 406 -8.83 14.35 36.48
N ILE A 407 -9.33 13.89 37.62
CA ILE A 407 -10.74 13.52 37.77
C ILE A 407 -11.38 14.31 38.91
N HIS A 408 -12.38 15.12 38.59
CA HIS A 408 -13.19 15.81 39.59
C HIS A 408 -14.45 15.03 39.96
N TYR A 409 -14.55 14.64 41.22
CA TYR A 409 -15.77 14.12 41.80
C TYR A 409 -16.71 15.26 42.20
N SER A 410 -17.74 15.46 41.39
CA SER A 410 -18.75 16.51 41.62
C SER A 410 -19.77 16.10 42.68
N THR A 411 -20.15 17.07 43.53
CA THR A 411 -21.19 16.94 44.56
C THR A 411 -22.60 17.23 44.02
N ARG A 412 -22.71 17.66 42.76
CA ARG A 412 -23.96 17.82 42.03
C ARG A 412 -24.12 16.67 41.04
N ALA A 413 -25.36 16.19 40.87
CA ALA A 413 -25.69 15.26 39.79
C ALA A 413 -25.26 15.82 38.42
N VAL A 414 -24.34 15.10 37.79
CA VAL A 414 -23.75 15.41 36.49
C VAL A 414 -24.71 14.91 35.40
N ALA A 415 -25.61 15.80 34.94
CA ALA A 415 -26.46 15.69 33.75
C ALA A 415 -26.97 14.28 33.37
N ASP A 416 -27.89 13.66 34.13
CA ASP A 416 -28.59 12.39 33.82
C ASP A 416 -27.74 11.15 33.36
N THR A 417 -26.42 11.27 33.22
CA THR A 417 -25.44 10.27 32.73
C THR A 417 -24.33 10.00 33.74
N GLY A 418 -24.12 10.95 34.65
CA GLY A 418 -23.30 10.89 35.84
C GLY A 418 -21.78 10.93 35.63
N GLY A 419 -21.31 11.27 34.42
CA GLY A 419 -19.92 11.62 34.09
C GLY A 419 -19.83 12.49 32.82
N LEU A 420 -18.71 13.21 32.64
CA LEU A 420 -18.36 13.98 31.44
C LEU A 420 -16.83 14.19 31.37
N ALA A 421 -16.20 13.80 30.27
CA ALA A 421 -14.78 14.01 30.01
C ALA A 421 -14.49 14.61 28.63
N SER A 422 -13.27 15.09 28.43
CA SER A 422 -12.73 15.43 27.12
C SER A 422 -12.51 14.17 26.28
N ILE A 423 -12.57 14.30 24.95
CA ILE A 423 -12.27 13.22 23.99
C ILE A 423 -10.96 13.58 23.28
N ASN A 424 -9.91 12.79 23.46
CA ASN A 424 -8.55 13.12 23.01
C ASN A 424 -8.05 12.13 21.95
N GLY A 425 -7.69 12.55 20.73
CA GLY A 425 -7.24 11.60 19.68
C GLY A 425 -8.37 10.87 18.94
N GLY A 426 -9.63 11.17 19.24
CA GLY A 426 -10.79 10.58 18.57
C GLY A 426 -10.98 10.99 17.10
N ILE A 427 -10.36 12.09 16.65
CA ILE A 427 -10.47 12.61 15.27
C ILE A 427 -9.16 12.50 14.47
N ASN A 428 -8.10 11.96 15.10
CA ASN A 428 -6.74 11.87 14.56
C ASN A 428 -6.23 10.42 14.61
N ASP A 429 -7.12 9.46 14.37
CA ASP A 429 -6.79 8.03 14.32
C ASP A 429 -5.92 7.54 15.50
N GLY A 430 -6.28 7.90 16.73
CA GLY A 430 -5.56 7.42 17.93
C GLY A 430 -4.32 8.21 18.32
N VAL A 431 -3.92 9.24 17.55
CA VAL A 431 -2.83 10.15 17.94
C VAL A 431 -3.29 11.12 19.03
N ILE A 432 -2.73 10.96 20.24
CA ILE A 432 -2.89 11.84 21.38
C ILE A 432 -1.65 12.71 21.51
N ASN A 433 -1.86 14.01 21.36
CA ASN A 433 -0.85 15.00 21.63
C ASN A 433 -0.66 15.20 23.15
N TYR A 434 0.13 14.31 23.75
CA TYR A 434 0.40 14.26 25.19
C TYR A 434 1.08 15.53 25.70
N ASN A 435 2.04 16.09 24.95
CA ASN A 435 2.71 17.37 25.23
C ASN A 435 1.74 18.53 25.48
N ASN A 436 0.59 18.49 24.81
CA ASN A 436 -0.39 19.58 24.83
C ASN A 436 -1.59 19.28 25.70
N LEU A 437 -1.75 18.02 26.12
CA LEU A 437 -2.97 17.58 26.77
C LEU A 437 -3.12 18.18 28.18
N TYR A 438 -2.02 18.21 28.93
CA TYR A 438 -1.96 18.80 30.27
C TYR A 438 -2.08 20.33 30.22
N SER A 439 -1.34 20.97 29.31
CA SER A 439 -1.28 22.42 29.16
C SER A 439 -2.59 23.02 28.62
N ASN A 440 -3.29 22.31 27.73
CA ASN A 440 -4.63 22.70 27.25
C ASN A 440 -5.76 22.36 28.23
N GLY A 441 -5.45 21.72 29.36
CA GLY A 441 -6.42 21.28 30.34
C GLY A 441 -7.39 20.19 29.85
N ASN A 442 -7.13 19.58 28.69
CA ASN A 442 -7.96 18.54 28.09
C ASN A 442 -7.78 17.16 28.76
N ASN A 443 -6.83 17.03 29.68
CA ASN A 443 -6.62 15.84 30.52
C ASN A 443 -7.60 15.72 31.71
N PHE A 444 -8.78 16.34 31.62
CA PHE A 444 -9.70 16.51 32.75
C PHE A 444 -11.05 15.81 32.52
N GLY A 445 -11.49 15.02 33.50
CA GLY A 445 -12.81 14.37 33.54
C GLY A 445 -13.61 14.72 34.79
N ILE A 446 -14.94 14.72 34.66
CA ILE A 446 -15.89 15.00 35.75
C ILE A 446 -16.71 13.74 35.99
N VAL A 447 -16.76 13.27 37.24
CA VAL A 447 -17.54 12.09 37.66
C VAL A 447 -18.48 12.51 38.80
N SER A 448 -19.73 12.06 38.79
CA SER A 448 -20.64 12.32 39.92
C SER A 448 -20.28 11.42 41.10
N ILE A 449 -20.17 11.98 42.31
CA ILE A 449 -19.75 11.25 43.51
C ILE A 449 -20.69 10.09 43.90
N ASP A 450 -21.96 10.19 43.52
CA ASP A 450 -23.03 9.25 43.81
C ASP A 450 -23.29 8.23 42.68
N ASN A 451 -22.46 8.20 41.63
CA ASN A 451 -22.65 7.33 40.47
C ASN A 451 -22.05 5.92 40.63
N GLY A 452 -22.35 5.05 39.67
CA GLY A 452 -21.87 3.67 39.63
C GLY A 452 -20.34 3.57 39.50
N THR A 453 -19.79 2.47 40.02
CA THR A 453 -18.34 2.22 40.12
C THR A 453 -17.61 2.22 38.76
N LEU A 454 -18.34 1.98 37.65
CA LEU A 454 -17.76 1.91 36.30
C LEU A 454 -17.76 3.25 35.56
N THR A 455 -18.28 4.32 36.15
CA THR A 455 -18.26 5.64 35.53
C THR A 455 -16.84 6.19 35.44
N LEU A 456 -15.99 5.90 36.43
CA LEU A 456 -14.59 6.34 36.41
C LEU A 456 -13.82 5.78 35.22
N VAL A 457 -13.84 4.45 35.02
CA VAL A 457 -13.16 3.80 33.87
C VAL A 457 -13.73 4.27 32.53
N HIS A 458 -15.03 4.54 32.49
CA HIS A 458 -15.70 5.08 31.31
C HIS A 458 -15.17 6.47 30.93
N GLU A 459 -15.14 7.40 31.88
CA GLU A 459 -14.65 8.76 31.63
C GLU A 459 -13.14 8.78 31.37
N ILE A 460 -12.36 7.89 31.97
CA ILE A 460 -10.93 7.74 31.66
C ILE A 460 -10.73 7.25 30.22
N GLY A 461 -11.55 6.30 29.75
CA GLY A 461 -11.46 5.86 28.36
C GLY A 461 -11.78 6.97 27.36
N HIS A 462 -12.62 7.96 27.70
CA HIS A 462 -12.78 9.18 26.89
C HIS A 462 -11.50 10.02 26.82
N LEU A 463 -10.84 10.19 27.96
CA LEU A 463 -9.57 10.90 28.04
C LEU A 463 -8.46 10.18 27.24
N MET A 464 -8.61 8.88 27.00
CA MET A 464 -7.76 8.05 26.13
C MET A 464 -8.32 7.93 24.70
N GLY A 465 -9.21 8.82 24.28
CA GLY A 465 -9.63 8.96 22.89
C GLY A 465 -10.81 8.16 22.44
N LEU A 466 -11.49 7.51 23.39
CA LEU A 466 -12.71 6.83 23.03
C LEU A 466 -13.92 7.78 22.99
N SER A 467 -14.93 7.48 22.18
CA SER A 467 -16.17 8.29 22.01
C SER A 467 -17.43 7.44 22.17
N HIS A 468 -18.58 7.85 21.64
CA HIS A 468 -19.85 7.08 21.62
C HIS A 468 -20.29 6.83 20.17
N SER A 469 -20.97 5.72 19.85
CA SER A 469 -21.27 5.34 18.45
C SER A 469 -22.51 5.99 17.80
N ARG A 470 -22.57 5.91 16.46
CA ARG A 470 -23.45 6.60 15.49
C ARG A 470 -24.97 6.29 15.57
N ARG A 471 -25.41 5.16 16.13
CA ARG A 471 -26.84 4.72 16.09
C ARG A 471 -27.74 5.31 17.21
N GLN A 472 -27.38 6.42 17.84
CA GLN A 472 -28.09 6.95 19.04
C GLN A 472 -29.39 7.77 18.76
N ALA A 473 -29.80 8.00 17.51
CA ALA A 473 -30.81 9.02 17.21
C ALA A 473 -32.09 8.52 16.48
N VAL A 474 -32.99 7.82 17.19
CA VAL A 474 -34.45 8.09 17.10
C VAL A 474 -35.13 7.71 18.44
N SER A 475 -35.41 8.70 19.30
CA SER A 475 -36.41 8.68 20.41
C SER A 475 -36.12 8.05 21.80
N ALA A 476 -34.87 7.88 22.26
CA ALA A 476 -34.58 7.41 23.63
C ALA A 476 -34.30 8.53 24.66
N ILE A 477 -34.70 8.31 25.92
CA ILE A 477 -34.54 9.21 27.09
C ILE A 477 -33.20 8.88 27.79
N SER A 478 -32.53 9.88 28.37
CA SER A 478 -31.14 9.88 28.89
C SER A 478 -30.75 8.72 29.84
N ALA A 479 -29.67 8.02 29.49
CA ALA A 479 -28.57 7.52 30.34
C ALA A 479 -27.69 6.54 29.53
N THR A 480 -26.36 6.64 29.66
CA THR A 480 -25.31 5.59 29.56
C THR A 480 -25.48 4.45 28.49
N PHE A 481 -25.06 4.75 27.25
CA PHE A 481 -24.50 3.97 26.09
C PHE A 481 -25.26 2.94 25.21
N PRO A 482 -25.38 3.23 23.90
CA PRO A 482 -25.00 2.31 22.82
C PRO A 482 -24.19 3.03 21.72
N TRP A 483 -23.22 2.49 21.00
CA TRP A 483 -22.90 1.17 20.48
C TRP A 483 -21.37 1.09 20.39
N ALA A 484 -20.84 -0.09 20.07
CA ALA A 484 -19.43 -0.33 19.79
C ALA A 484 -19.39 -1.37 18.67
N VAL A 485 -18.82 -1.14 17.48
CA VAL A 485 -18.01 -0.02 16.93
C VAL A 485 -18.17 -0.09 15.37
N GLY A 486 -17.27 0.57 14.62
CA GLY A 486 -17.20 0.72 13.17
C GLY A 486 -17.08 2.19 12.84
N TYR A 487 -15.97 2.63 12.22
CA TYR A 487 -15.64 4.02 11.84
C TYR A 487 -16.69 5.02 12.32
N GLY A 488 -16.38 5.74 13.40
CA GLY A 488 -17.31 6.63 14.09
C GLY A 488 -17.96 7.62 13.13
N LYS A 489 -19.01 8.31 13.60
CA LYS A 489 -19.67 9.35 12.82
C LYS A 489 -18.60 10.29 12.23
N ASP A 490 -18.63 10.46 10.90
CA ASP A 490 -17.68 11.28 10.14
C ASP A 490 -16.25 10.69 10.02
N GLN A 491 -16.10 9.35 10.03
CA GLN A 491 -14.85 8.59 9.86
C GLN A 491 -13.83 8.72 11.02
N ASN A 492 -14.29 9.02 12.22
CA ASN A 492 -13.45 9.26 13.40
C ASN A 492 -13.29 8.00 14.31
N PHE A 493 -12.11 7.83 14.92
CA PHE A 493 -11.65 6.73 15.80
C PHE A 493 -12.60 6.46 16.99
N THR A 494 -13.00 5.17 17.29
CA THR A 494 -13.38 4.55 18.63
C THR A 494 -14.68 3.68 18.81
N THR A 495 -14.79 2.78 19.85
CA THR A 495 -15.75 2.89 21.02
C THR A 495 -15.76 1.82 22.16
N ILE A 496 -15.91 2.31 23.42
CA ILE A 496 -15.86 1.64 24.75
C ILE A 496 -16.90 0.55 25.05
N MET A 497 -18.20 0.67 24.71
CA MET A 497 -19.27 -0.18 25.31
C MET A 497 -20.58 -0.20 24.48
N ALA A 498 -21.46 -1.22 24.65
CA ALA A 498 -22.74 -1.37 23.90
C ALA A 498 -23.96 -1.87 24.73
N TYR A 499 -25.21 -1.60 24.27
CA TYR A 499 -26.49 -1.91 24.97
C TYR A 499 -26.94 -3.38 24.94
N GLU A 500 -27.74 -3.73 25.96
CA GLU A 500 -28.39 -5.02 26.27
C GLU A 500 -29.42 -5.53 25.23
N THR A 501 -30.05 -4.66 24.45
CA THR A 501 -31.09 -5.06 23.47
C THR A 501 -30.58 -5.23 22.04
N SER A 502 -29.32 -4.90 21.79
CA SER A 502 -28.69 -4.89 20.46
C SER A 502 -27.92 -6.16 20.12
N PHE A 503 -27.72 -7.03 21.11
CA PHE A 503 -27.01 -8.30 21.01
C PHE A 503 -27.94 -9.49 21.35
N ASN A 504 -29.12 -9.58 20.71
CA ASN A 504 -30.06 -10.69 20.87
C ASN A 504 -30.29 -11.11 22.36
N ASP A 505 -30.76 -10.17 23.18
CA ASP A 505 -31.08 -10.35 24.61
C ASP A 505 -29.89 -10.59 25.57
N ALA A 506 -28.65 -10.30 25.16
CA ALA A 506 -27.49 -10.37 26.04
C ALA A 506 -27.54 -9.30 27.16
N MET A 507 -27.54 -9.73 28.43
CA MET A 507 -27.53 -8.86 29.62
C MET A 507 -26.23 -8.02 29.76
N GLY A 508 -26.08 -6.98 28.94
CA GLY A 508 -25.14 -5.85 29.04
C GLY A 508 -23.64 -6.15 28.94
N MET A 509 -22.90 -5.31 28.21
CA MET A 509 -21.46 -5.19 28.45
C MET A 509 -21.21 -4.34 29.69
N ARG A 510 -20.24 -4.76 30.51
CA ARG A 510 -19.72 -4.00 31.66
C ARG A 510 -18.29 -3.48 31.42
N PHE A 511 -17.70 -3.78 30.25
CA PHE A 511 -16.28 -3.58 29.91
C PHE A 511 -16.03 -3.29 28.40
N PHE A 512 -14.80 -2.91 28.05
CA PHE A 512 -14.30 -2.59 26.70
C PHE A 512 -14.65 -3.63 25.61
N SER A 513 -14.98 -3.17 24.39
CA SER A 513 -15.26 -4.00 23.21
C SER A 513 -14.02 -4.73 22.68
N THR A 514 -14.19 -6.03 22.37
CA THR A 514 -13.18 -6.89 21.73
C THR A 514 -13.86 -7.94 20.84
N PRO A 515 -13.34 -8.25 19.64
CA PRO A 515 -13.90 -9.27 18.76
C PRO A 515 -14.00 -10.67 19.40
N ASP A 516 -13.07 -11.00 20.30
CA ASP A 516 -12.90 -12.36 20.83
C ASP A 516 -13.71 -12.68 22.11
N ARG A 517 -14.43 -11.69 22.66
CA ARG A 517 -15.26 -11.87 23.87
C ARG A 517 -16.69 -12.16 23.52
N TYR A 518 -17.37 -12.94 24.37
CA TYR A 518 -18.78 -13.26 24.21
C TYR A 518 -19.65 -12.69 25.34
N CYS A 519 -20.71 -11.99 24.94
CA CYS A 519 -21.70 -11.30 25.75
C CYS A 519 -22.94 -12.16 25.92
N GLY A 520 -23.45 -12.28 27.15
CA GLY A 520 -24.69 -13.03 27.45
C GLY A 520 -24.72 -13.60 28.86
N GLY A 521 -25.82 -13.38 29.60
CA GLY A 521 -26.00 -13.90 30.96
C GLY A 521 -26.45 -15.37 31.00
N PRO A 522 -26.51 -16.00 32.19
CA PRO A 522 -26.95 -17.39 32.32
C PRO A 522 -28.37 -17.59 31.78
N GLY A 523 -28.52 -18.37 30.70
CA GLY A 523 -29.81 -18.66 30.06
C GLY A 523 -30.10 -17.89 28.76
N TYR A 524 -29.16 -17.09 28.25
CA TYR A 524 -29.27 -16.34 26.99
C TYR A 524 -28.20 -16.78 25.97
N THR A 525 -28.44 -16.52 24.67
CA THR A 525 -27.49 -16.82 23.59
C THR A 525 -26.25 -15.95 23.74
N LYS A 526 -25.06 -16.56 23.65
CA LYS A 526 -23.78 -15.84 23.68
C LYS A 526 -23.46 -15.25 22.30
N THR A 527 -23.19 -13.95 22.21
CA THR A 527 -22.84 -13.21 20.98
C THR A 527 -21.51 -12.46 21.17
N PRO A 528 -20.69 -12.24 20.12
CA PRO A 528 -19.46 -11.47 20.27
C PRO A 528 -19.67 -10.06 20.83
N CYS A 529 -18.76 -9.60 21.67
CA CYS A 529 -18.74 -8.31 22.37
C CYS A 529 -17.95 -7.23 21.58
N GLY A 530 -17.79 -7.45 20.27
CA GLY A 530 -17.02 -6.63 19.33
C GLY A 530 -17.17 -7.20 17.91
N ILE A 531 -16.52 -6.54 16.95
CA ILE A 531 -16.53 -6.75 15.49
C ILE A 531 -15.06 -6.60 15.07
N SER A 532 -14.60 -7.43 14.14
CA SER A 532 -13.19 -7.43 13.70
C SER A 532 -12.75 -6.04 13.23
N ASP A 533 -11.53 -5.61 13.57
CA ASP A 533 -10.91 -4.39 13.04
C ASP A 533 -10.61 -4.46 11.53
N ALA A 534 -10.61 -5.66 10.95
CA ALA A 534 -10.59 -5.86 9.50
C ALA A 534 -11.88 -5.41 8.77
N ASP A 535 -12.97 -5.15 9.51
CA ASP A 535 -14.20 -4.59 8.93
C ASP A 535 -14.09 -3.06 8.86
N LEU A 536 -13.71 -2.56 7.67
CA LEU A 536 -13.48 -1.13 7.39
C LEU A 536 -14.73 -0.24 7.53
N LEU A 537 -15.89 -0.79 7.89
CA LEU A 537 -17.14 -0.04 8.04
C LEU A 537 -17.75 -0.23 9.43
N GLU A 538 -17.69 -1.44 9.97
CA GLU A 538 -18.35 -1.83 11.21
C GLU A 538 -17.36 -2.33 12.31
N GLY A 539 -16.04 -2.25 12.08
CA GLY A 539 -15.00 -2.83 12.94
C GLY A 539 -14.85 -2.20 14.33
N ALA A 540 -14.57 -3.05 15.34
CA ALA A 540 -14.87 -2.77 16.74
C ALA A 540 -13.97 -3.34 17.82
N TYR A 541 -12.89 -2.60 18.10
CA TYR A 541 -11.84 -3.06 18.98
C TYR A 541 -11.28 -1.99 19.92
N SER A 542 -12.03 -1.61 20.96
CA SER A 542 -11.57 -0.59 21.92
C SER A 542 -10.34 -0.98 22.74
N VAL A 543 -10.07 -2.28 22.94
CA VAL A 543 -8.82 -2.71 23.59
C VAL A 543 -7.60 -2.32 22.76
N LYS A 544 -7.61 -2.60 21.44
CA LYS A 544 -6.52 -2.19 20.53
C LYS A 544 -6.33 -0.66 20.56
N SER A 545 -7.41 0.11 20.50
CA SER A 545 -7.36 1.57 20.63
C SER A 545 -6.76 2.05 21.96
N LEU A 546 -7.08 1.39 23.08
CA LEU A 546 -6.54 1.76 24.39
C LEU A 546 -5.10 1.33 24.58
N GLN A 547 -4.64 0.27 23.91
CA GLN A 547 -3.22 -0.10 23.90
C GLN A 547 -2.39 1.05 23.32
N THR A 548 -2.83 1.58 22.17
CA THR A 548 -2.20 2.73 21.50
C THR A 548 -2.26 4.01 22.35
N THR A 549 -3.44 4.36 22.85
CA THR A 549 -3.60 5.66 23.52
C THR A 549 -3.14 5.68 24.99
N ALA A 550 -3.05 4.52 25.65
CA ALA A 550 -2.61 4.44 27.04
C ALA A 550 -1.17 4.90 27.22
N ARG A 551 -0.28 4.47 26.33
CA ARG A 551 1.15 4.80 26.42
C ARG A 551 1.37 6.28 26.19
N GLN A 552 0.66 6.83 25.22
CA GLN A 552 0.64 8.26 24.93
C GLN A 552 0.11 9.07 26.13
N ILE A 553 -0.93 8.59 26.84
CA ILE A 553 -1.43 9.26 28.05
C ILE A 553 -0.48 9.11 29.24
N SER A 554 0.16 7.95 29.43
CA SER A 554 1.11 7.73 30.51
C SER A 554 2.41 8.53 30.35
N ALA A 555 2.72 8.95 29.12
CA ALA A 555 3.83 9.84 28.79
C ALA A 555 3.49 11.33 29.06
N ILE A 556 2.57 11.63 29.98
CA ILE A 556 2.31 13.00 30.46
C ILE A 556 2.98 13.26 31.81
N SER A 557 3.22 12.20 32.60
CA SER A 557 3.81 12.24 33.93
C SER A 557 4.89 11.19 34.20
N ASN A 558 5.07 10.22 33.31
CA ASN A 558 6.12 9.20 33.45
C ASN A 558 7.34 9.47 32.56
N GLY A 559 7.37 10.51 31.74
CA GLY A 559 8.50 10.75 30.84
C GLY A 559 8.47 9.93 29.57
N ILE A 560 9.18 10.45 28.58
CA ILE A 560 9.73 9.66 27.48
C ILE A 560 11.21 9.47 27.79
N LEU A 561 11.78 8.34 27.37
CA LEU A 561 13.22 8.12 27.48
C LEU A 561 13.98 9.33 26.90
N PRO A 562 14.87 9.97 27.68
CA PRO A 562 15.57 11.15 27.21
C PRO A 562 16.48 10.77 26.04
N VAL A 563 16.44 11.55 24.97
CA VAL A 563 17.26 11.27 23.78
C VAL A 563 18.62 11.89 23.96
N VAL A 564 19.67 11.07 23.87
CA VAL A 564 21.05 11.53 24.00
C VAL A 564 21.65 11.72 22.61
N TYR A 565 22.25 12.86 22.37
CA TYR A 565 22.91 13.25 21.14
C TYR A 565 24.38 13.55 21.45
N PRO A 566 25.34 12.70 21.04
CA PRO A 566 26.75 13.08 21.02
C PRO A 566 26.93 14.39 20.25
N THR A 567 27.68 15.35 20.79
CA THR A 567 27.92 16.62 20.09
C THR A 567 29.23 16.60 19.32
N GLY A 568 29.20 17.01 18.06
CA GLY A 568 30.35 16.91 17.16
C GLY A 568 30.42 15.54 16.48
N ASP A 569 31.56 15.27 15.86
CA ASP A 569 31.68 14.15 14.93
C ASP A 569 31.59 12.79 15.61
N ASP A 570 31.06 11.83 14.86
CA ASP A 570 30.94 10.42 15.21
C ASP A 570 31.13 9.59 13.92
N PRO A 571 32.28 8.91 13.74
CA PRO A 571 33.37 8.74 14.71
C PRO A 571 34.20 10.02 14.93
N VAL A 572 34.98 10.06 16.02
CA VAL A 572 35.92 11.15 16.30
C VAL A 572 37.38 10.65 16.29
N TYR A 573 38.25 11.42 15.64
CA TYR A 573 39.69 11.12 15.54
C TYR A 573 40.48 11.95 16.58
N LEU A 574 41.26 11.29 17.45
CA LEU A 574 41.93 11.92 18.60
C LEU A 574 43.31 11.32 18.85
N SER A 575 44.34 12.08 19.17
CA SER A 575 45.66 11.50 19.49
C SER A 575 45.74 10.65 20.79
N ASP A 576 44.71 10.68 21.66
CA ASP A 576 44.61 9.88 22.90
C ASP A 576 43.12 9.68 23.25
N PRO A 577 42.65 8.46 23.55
CA PRO A 577 41.23 8.21 23.88
C PRO A 577 40.76 8.98 25.12
N ASN A 578 41.65 9.35 26.04
CA ASN A 578 41.28 10.19 27.19
C ASN A 578 40.87 11.60 26.78
N LEU A 579 41.21 12.06 25.57
CA LEU A 579 40.73 13.35 25.04
C LEU A 579 39.22 13.33 24.78
N ALA A 580 38.64 12.15 24.53
CA ALA A 580 37.19 11.98 24.36
C ALA A 580 36.41 12.31 25.64
N SER A 581 37.05 12.30 26.82
CA SER A 581 36.42 12.73 28.06
C SER A 581 35.98 14.20 28.06
N ASN A 582 36.50 15.02 27.13
CA ASN A 582 36.07 16.40 26.91
C ASN A 582 34.97 16.53 25.84
N LEU A 583 34.63 15.44 25.14
CA LEU A 583 33.57 15.42 24.14
C LEU A 583 32.23 15.28 24.84
N GLU A 584 31.42 16.32 24.68
CA GLU A 584 30.14 16.43 25.33
C GLU A 584 29.08 15.63 24.55
N ALA A 585 27.97 15.36 25.21
CA ALA A 585 26.73 15.02 24.54
C ALA A 585 25.70 15.99 25.09
N ARG A 586 24.66 16.27 24.30
CA ARG A 586 23.46 16.91 24.80
C ARG A 586 22.39 15.85 24.92
N ALA A 587 21.60 15.92 25.97
CA ALA A 587 20.40 15.13 26.07
C ALA A 587 19.21 16.07 25.96
N VAL A 588 18.15 15.58 25.34
CA VAL A 588 16.87 16.27 25.27
C VAL A 588 15.84 15.31 25.83
N ASP A 589 15.34 15.65 26.99
CA ASP A 589 14.07 15.13 27.45
C ASP A 589 12.96 15.92 26.71
N LYS A 590 12.08 15.19 26.01
CA LYS A 590 11.04 15.75 25.14
C LYS A 590 9.73 16.04 25.90
N GLU A 591 9.59 15.59 27.15
CA GLU A 591 8.34 15.71 27.93
C GLU A 591 8.29 17.05 28.70
N ASP A 592 8.95 17.18 29.85
CA ASP A 592 8.82 18.35 30.72
C ASP A 592 10.12 18.81 31.40
N GLY A 593 11.21 18.07 31.23
CA GLY A 593 12.55 18.57 31.38
C GLY A 593 12.96 18.90 32.81
N ASP A 594 13.47 17.88 33.50
CA ASP A 594 14.76 18.04 34.17
C ASP A 594 15.58 16.77 34.00
N LEU A 595 16.65 16.83 33.21
CA LEU A 595 17.61 15.72 33.19
C LEU A 595 18.19 15.60 34.59
N GLY A 596 17.89 14.50 35.28
CA GLY A 596 18.10 14.31 36.72
C GLY A 596 19.56 14.47 37.18
N SER A 597 20.54 14.49 36.27
CA SER A 597 21.90 15.00 36.50
C SER A 597 22.77 14.91 35.23
N ILE A 598 24.02 15.38 35.36
CA ILE A 598 25.12 15.36 34.37
C ILE A 598 25.08 14.08 33.53
N ILE A 599 25.09 14.24 32.21
CA ILE A 599 25.26 13.13 31.26
C ILE A 599 26.56 12.42 31.63
N SER A 600 26.44 11.18 32.11
CA SER A 600 27.60 10.38 32.43
C SER A 600 28.11 9.78 31.13
N SER A 601 29.38 10.00 30.83
CA SER A 601 30.07 9.28 29.77
C SER A 601 31.04 8.28 30.37
N GLU A 602 31.09 7.09 29.79
CA GLU A 602 32.12 6.11 30.06
C GLU A 602 32.75 5.64 28.76
N ILE A 603 34.07 5.56 28.74
CA ILE A 603 34.81 5.03 27.59
C ILE A 603 35.02 3.54 27.85
N GLN A 604 34.45 2.72 26.98
CA GLN A 604 34.62 1.27 26.99
C GLN A 604 35.54 0.85 25.85
N THR A 605 36.47 -0.05 26.14
CA THR A 605 37.27 -0.70 25.11
C THR A 605 36.42 -1.75 24.42
N VAL A 606 36.29 -1.64 23.11
CA VAL A 606 35.64 -2.66 22.30
C VAL A 606 36.56 -3.88 22.30
N THR A 607 36.06 -5.02 22.79
CA THR A 607 36.84 -6.27 22.87
C THR A 607 36.23 -7.33 21.97
N GLY A 608 36.87 -7.52 20.81
CA GLY A 608 36.40 -8.31 19.67
C GLY A 608 36.75 -7.55 18.39
N ASN A 609 36.98 -8.24 17.27
CA ASN A 609 37.27 -7.59 15.98
C ASN A 609 36.15 -6.60 15.64
N SER A 610 36.44 -5.32 15.75
CA SER A 610 35.67 -4.21 15.22
C SER A 610 36.72 -3.36 14.53
N ASP A 611 36.72 -3.41 13.20
CA ASP A 611 37.68 -2.68 12.36
C ASP A 611 37.27 -1.18 12.23
N GLU A 612 36.12 -0.79 12.81
CA GLU A 612 35.56 0.57 12.74
C GLU A 612 36.03 1.55 13.83
N HIS A 613 36.35 1.09 15.05
CA HIS A 613 36.75 1.99 16.15
C HIS A 613 37.43 1.30 17.33
N ASP A 614 38.41 1.96 17.91
CA ASP A 614 39.20 1.43 19.03
C ASP A 614 38.44 1.49 20.38
N PHE A 615 37.57 2.48 20.54
CA PHE A 615 36.85 2.73 21.78
C PHE A 615 35.43 3.26 21.53
N GLU A 616 34.51 2.93 22.44
CA GLU A 616 33.17 3.51 22.49
C GLU A 616 33.04 4.42 23.69
N GLN A 617 32.56 5.64 23.46
CA GLN A 617 32.10 6.50 24.53
C GLN A 617 30.59 6.36 24.68
N ILE A 618 30.15 5.70 25.74
CA ILE A 618 28.75 5.49 26.07
C ILE A 618 28.27 6.65 26.93
N TYR A 619 27.26 7.36 26.46
CA TYR A 619 26.57 8.41 27.18
C TYR A 619 25.27 7.88 27.76
N LEU A 620 25.08 8.09 29.06
CA LEU A 620 23.86 7.79 29.77
C LEU A 620 23.32 9.05 30.42
N VAL A 621 22.02 9.22 30.35
CA VAL A 621 21.32 10.28 31.06
C VAL A 621 20.07 9.70 31.68
N THR A 622 19.73 10.15 32.88
CA THR A 622 18.47 9.82 33.53
C THR A 622 17.67 11.09 33.67
N ASP A 623 16.39 11.08 33.31
CA ASP A 623 15.50 12.23 33.53
C ASP A 623 14.99 12.31 34.98
N SER A 624 14.13 13.29 35.25
CA SER A 624 13.48 13.54 36.54
C SER A 624 12.54 12.42 36.96
N ASP A 625 12.05 11.66 35.99
CA ASP A 625 10.99 10.66 36.10
C ASP A 625 11.56 9.24 36.18
N GLY A 626 12.87 9.11 35.96
CA GLY A 626 13.67 7.91 36.17
C GLY A 626 13.94 7.11 34.90
N ASN A 627 13.61 7.63 33.72
CA ASN A 627 13.91 6.99 32.45
C ASN A 627 15.37 7.21 32.07
N ILE A 628 16.01 6.18 31.51
CA ILE A 628 17.44 6.19 31.17
C ILE A 628 17.64 6.23 29.66
N GLY A 629 18.07 7.38 29.15
CA GLY A 629 18.53 7.56 27.78
C GLY A 629 19.96 7.05 27.58
N LYS A 630 20.24 6.50 26.39
CA LYS A 630 21.56 5.98 26.01
C LYS A 630 21.94 6.47 24.61
N ALA A 631 23.20 6.88 24.44
CA ALA A 631 23.85 7.03 23.14
C ALA A 631 25.29 6.52 23.20
N ILE A 632 25.89 6.27 22.04
CA ILE A 632 27.26 5.78 21.88
C ILE A 632 27.94 6.66 20.84
N ARG A 633 29.22 7.02 21.04
CA ARG A 633 30.10 7.64 20.04
C ARG A 633 31.35 6.80 19.84
N ARG A 634 31.79 6.64 18.59
CA ARG A 634 32.98 5.89 18.17
C ARG A 634 34.24 6.76 18.20
N ILE A 635 35.41 6.21 18.58
CA ILE A 635 36.70 6.94 18.72
C ILE A 635 37.86 6.22 18.00
N ILE A 636 38.67 6.99 17.25
CA ILE A 636 39.84 6.57 16.42
C ILE A 636 41.07 7.50 16.72
N ILE A 637 42.35 7.14 16.46
CA ILE A 637 43.57 7.89 16.93
C ILE A 637 44.62 8.34 15.86
N VAL A 638 45.12 9.62 15.83
CA VAL A 638 46.08 10.23 14.82
C VAL A 638 47.23 11.20 15.39
N ASP A 639 48.37 11.50 14.69
CA ASP A 639 49.66 12.18 15.19
C ASP A 639 50.19 13.41 14.31
N GLU A 640 50.78 14.53 14.84
CA GLU A 640 51.13 15.85 14.13
C GLU A 640 52.64 16.34 14.12
N ASP A 641 53.26 16.69 12.95
CA ASP A 641 54.41 17.63 12.64
C ASP A 641 55.07 17.29 11.24
N LEU A 642 54.51 17.72 10.09
CA LEU A 642 54.94 17.31 8.72
C LEU A 642 55.30 18.50 7.77
N ASP A 643 56.20 18.25 6.80
CA ASP A 643 56.72 19.11 5.70
C ASP A 643 56.92 18.15 4.53
N THR A 644 55.87 18.00 3.71
CA THR A 644 55.63 16.83 2.86
C THR A 644 56.46 16.83 1.58
N ASP A 645 56.51 17.94 0.84
CA ASP A 645 57.33 18.06 -0.37
C ASP A 645 58.80 18.47 -0.11
N GLY A 646 59.09 18.93 1.12
CA GLY A 646 60.43 19.30 1.56
C GLY A 646 60.97 20.60 0.93
N ASP A 647 60.12 21.47 0.40
CA ASP A 647 60.52 22.76 -0.16
C ASP A 647 60.92 23.79 0.93
N GLY A 648 60.56 23.48 2.18
CA GLY A 648 60.88 24.25 3.39
C GLY A 648 59.80 25.25 3.82
N VAL A 649 58.63 25.22 3.18
CA VAL A 649 57.34 25.63 3.73
C VAL A 649 56.78 24.42 4.50
N PHE A 650 55.97 24.67 5.53
CA PHE A 650 55.35 23.58 6.30
C PHE A 650 53.92 23.42 5.79
N ASP A 651 53.39 22.21 5.80
CA ASP A 651 52.08 21.86 5.23
C ASP A 651 50.96 22.87 5.60
N TYR A 652 50.85 23.27 6.87
CA TYR A 652 49.85 24.28 7.29
C TYR A 652 50.02 25.72 6.69
N ILE A 653 51.07 25.97 5.90
CA ILE A 653 51.38 27.23 5.21
C ILE A 653 51.52 27.02 3.70
N ASP A 654 51.78 25.81 3.22
CA ASP A 654 51.81 25.54 1.78
C ASP A 654 50.38 25.49 1.22
N ASP A 655 50.22 25.76 -0.07
CA ASP A 655 48.92 25.66 -0.76
C ASP A 655 48.94 24.48 -1.79
N ASP A 656 50.01 23.69 -1.78
CA ASP A 656 50.36 22.54 -2.66
C ASP A 656 51.38 21.69 -1.87
N ASP A 657 50.91 21.03 -0.82
CA ASP A 657 51.72 20.40 0.24
C ASP A 657 52.67 19.29 -0.28
N ASP A 658 52.35 18.66 -1.41
CA ASP A 658 53.12 17.56 -2.01
C ASP A 658 53.84 17.93 -3.33
N GLY A 659 53.58 19.13 -3.86
CA GLY A 659 54.27 19.72 -5.01
C GLY A 659 53.94 19.09 -6.37
N ASP A 660 52.76 18.47 -6.50
CA ASP A 660 52.35 17.78 -7.73
C ASP A 660 51.74 18.72 -8.80
N GLY A 661 51.38 19.94 -8.39
CA GLY A 661 50.83 20.99 -9.23
C GLY A 661 49.30 21.12 -9.21
N VAL A 662 48.61 20.37 -8.37
CA VAL A 662 47.23 20.59 -7.90
C VAL A 662 47.32 21.31 -6.54
N SER A 663 46.36 22.19 -6.24
CA SER A 663 46.37 22.96 -4.98
C SER A 663 45.56 22.21 -3.93
N ASP A 664 45.93 22.25 -2.64
CA ASP A 664 45.27 21.47 -1.57
C ASP A 664 43.74 21.60 -1.54
N GLU A 665 43.18 22.78 -1.90
CA GLU A 665 41.73 23.01 -1.97
C GLU A 665 40.99 22.25 -3.09
N ASN A 666 41.73 21.74 -4.07
CA ASN A 666 41.24 20.99 -5.22
C ASN A 666 41.99 19.66 -5.39
N ASP A 667 42.77 19.27 -4.39
CA ASP A 667 43.59 18.07 -4.40
C ASP A 667 42.89 16.97 -3.58
N ASN A 668 42.59 15.84 -4.21
CA ASN A 668 42.02 14.67 -3.55
C ASN A 668 43.07 13.86 -2.78
N CYS A 669 44.37 14.14 -2.96
CA CYS A 669 45.46 13.64 -2.13
C CYS A 669 46.47 14.72 -1.77
N PRO A 670 46.09 15.70 -0.91
CA PRO A 670 46.92 16.89 -0.65
C PRO A 670 48.37 16.60 -0.19
N LEU A 671 48.64 15.42 0.37
CA LEU A 671 49.95 15.04 0.88
C LEU A 671 50.68 13.98 0.01
N ILE A 672 50.09 13.52 -1.09
CA ILE A 672 50.65 12.46 -1.95
C ILE A 672 50.44 12.78 -3.44
N ALA A 673 51.54 13.17 -4.09
CA ALA A 673 51.53 13.67 -5.46
C ALA A 673 50.83 12.75 -6.48
N ASN A 674 49.70 13.20 -7.03
CA ASN A 674 48.82 12.46 -7.94
C ASN A 674 48.13 13.38 -9.00
N THR A 675 48.90 13.81 -9.99
CA THR A 675 48.46 14.83 -10.95
C THR A 675 47.26 14.42 -11.83
N ASP A 676 46.85 13.16 -11.82
CA ASP A 676 45.66 12.66 -12.51
C ASP A 676 44.37 12.80 -11.70
N GLN A 677 44.47 12.97 -10.37
CA GLN A 677 43.34 13.17 -9.46
C GLN A 677 42.26 12.10 -9.66
N LEU A 678 42.70 10.85 -9.86
CA LEU A 678 41.80 9.72 -9.94
C LEU A 678 41.24 9.45 -8.53
N ASP A 679 39.94 9.24 -8.46
CA ASP A 679 39.13 8.96 -7.27
C ASP A 679 38.06 7.98 -7.80
N THR A 680 38.09 6.73 -7.35
CA THR A 680 37.36 5.63 -7.99
C THR A 680 36.00 5.40 -7.35
N ASP A 681 35.83 5.75 -6.07
CA ASP A 681 34.58 5.65 -5.33
C ASP A 681 33.88 7.01 -5.09
N ASP A 682 34.48 8.11 -5.57
CA ASP A 682 34.00 9.48 -5.46
C ASP A 682 33.84 9.93 -3.98
N ASP A 683 34.63 9.37 -3.04
CA ASP A 683 34.58 9.71 -1.61
C ASP A 683 35.38 10.97 -1.22
N MET A 684 36.05 11.56 -2.22
CA MET A 684 36.94 12.73 -2.15
C MET A 684 38.40 12.42 -1.76
N ALA A 685 38.74 11.18 -1.42
CA ALA A 685 40.12 10.71 -1.37
C ALA A 685 40.53 10.20 -2.75
N GLY A 686 41.72 10.59 -3.21
CA GLY A 686 42.23 10.08 -4.48
C GLY A 686 42.87 8.71 -4.33
N ASN A 687 42.89 7.93 -5.40
CA ASN A 687 43.52 6.61 -5.46
C ASN A 687 45.01 6.54 -5.04
N ALA A 688 45.67 7.69 -4.90
CA ALA A 688 47.08 7.74 -4.50
C ALA A 688 47.27 7.78 -2.98
N CYS A 689 46.24 8.17 -2.24
CA CYS A 689 46.24 8.36 -0.80
C CYS A 689 45.09 7.67 -0.09
N ASP A 690 44.13 7.15 -0.85
CA ASP A 690 43.18 6.17 -0.36
C ASP A 690 43.89 4.84 -0.09
N GLU A 691 43.47 4.13 0.95
CA GLU A 691 43.90 2.77 1.22
C GLU A 691 42.89 1.73 0.71
N ASP A 692 41.71 2.17 0.28
CA ASP A 692 40.57 1.40 -0.21
C ASP A 692 39.96 2.15 -1.40
N ASP A 693 40.67 2.13 -2.53
CA ASP A 693 40.42 2.98 -3.71
C ASP A 693 38.98 2.90 -4.25
N ASP A 694 38.26 1.80 -4.02
CA ASP A 694 36.87 1.60 -4.46
C ASP A 694 35.83 1.61 -3.33
N GLY A 695 36.24 1.71 -2.07
CA GLY A 695 35.35 1.87 -0.93
C GLY A 695 34.50 0.64 -0.61
N ASP A 696 34.95 -0.57 -0.99
CA ASP A 696 34.24 -1.83 -0.67
C ASP A 696 34.46 -2.32 0.78
N GLY A 697 35.41 -1.70 1.48
CA GLY A 697 35.79 -2.03 2.85
C GLY A 697 37.00 -2.97 2.96
N VAL A 698 37.71 -3.26 1.87
CA VAL A 698 38.94 -4.07 1.85
C VAL A 698 40.09 -3.24 1.27
N ASN A 699 41.12 -2.99 2.08
CA ASN A 699 42.25 -2.19 1.62
C ASN A 699 42.94 -2.78 0.36
N ASP A 700 43.39 -1.92 -0.56
CA ASP A 700 44.04 -2.24 -1.84
C ASP A 700 45.15 -3.31 -1.77
N ALA A 701 45.86 -3.37 -0.64
CA ALA A 701 46.97 -4.28 -0.45
C ALA A 701 46.52 -5.72 -0.15
N GLU A 702 45.30 -5.87 0.35
CA GLU A 702 44.61 -7.13 0.65
C GLU A 702 43.51 -7.42 -0.38
N ASP A 703 43.14 -6.43 -1.19
CA ASP A 703 42.20 -6.53 -2.29
C ASP A 703 42.82 -7.09 -3.58
N ALA A 704 42.13 -8.07 -4.19
CA ALA A 704 42.51 -8.62 -5.49
C ALA A 704 42.11 -7.73 -6.69
N PHE A 705 41.06 -6.92 -6.54
CA PHE A 705 40.55 -5.93 -7.47
C PHE A 705 40.35 -4.56 -6.78
N PRO A 706 41.44 -3.83 -6.47
CA PRO A 706 41.40 -2.56 -5.75
C PRO A 706 40.68 -1.37 -6.44
N LEU A 707 39.88 -1.61 -7.47
CA LEU A 707 39.19 -0.56 -8.24
C LEU A 707 37.75 -0.97 -8.60
N ASP A 708 37.28 -2.08 -8.05
CA ASP A 708 35.95 -2.65 -8.28
C ASP A 708 35.24 -2.83 -6.93
N PRO A 709 34.30 -1.92 -6.58
CA PRO A 709 33.63 -1.90 -5.27
C PRO A 709 32.75 -3.11 -4.97
N SER A 710 32.67 -4.05 -5.92
CA SER A 710 31.90 -5.26 -5.81
C SER A 710 32.76 -6.52 -5.65
N GLU A 711 34.10 -6.40 -5.64
CA GLU A 711 35.01 -7.54 -5.71
C GLU A 711 36.31 -7.38 -4.92
N SER A 712 36.40 -7.98 -3.73
CA SER A 712 37.63 -7.93 -2.93
C SER A 712 38.47 -9.20 -2.91
N SER A 713 37.99 -10.30 -3.48
CA SER A 713 38.63 -11.61 -3.40
C SER A 713 38.69 -12.33 -4.74
N ASP A 714 39.80 -13.03 -5.00
CA ASP A 714 39.99 -13.93 -6.15
C ASP A 714 40.53 -15.27 -5.63
N GLY A 715 39.61 -16.13 -5.19
CA GLY A 715 39.89 -17.34 -4.43
C GLY A 715 40.77 -18.34 -5.18
N ASP A 716 40.69 -18.37 -6.51
CA ASP A 716 41.43 -19.29 -7.36
C ASP A 716 42.46 -18.62 -8.30
N SER A 717 42.52 -17.29 -8.27
CA SER A 717 43.46 -16.45 -8.99
C SER A 717 43.30 -16.51 -10.51
N ASP A 718 42.08 -16.57 -11.02
CA ASP A 718 41.77 -16.57 -12.45
C ASP A 718 41.58 -15.19 -13.07
N GLY A 719 41.51 -14.15 -12.23
CA GLY A 719 41.34 -12.77 -12.62
C GLY A 719 39.88 -12.31 -12.74
N ILE A 720 38.92 -13.10 -12.26
CA ILE A 720 37.53 -12.72 -12.01
C ILE A 720 37.29 -12.77 -10.49
N GLY A 721 36.61 -11.76 -9.93
CA GLY A 721 36.38 -11.72 -8.48
C GLY A 721 35.31 -12.70 -8.03
N ASP A 722 35.43 -13.19 -6.80
CA ASP A 722 34.59 -14.24 -6.20
C ASP A 722 33.08 -13.94 -6.27
N ASN A 723 32.65 -12.67 -6.31
CA ASN A 723 31.23 -12.31 -6.38
C ASN A 723 30.67 -12.37 -7.82
N SER A 724 31.53 -12.29 -8.83
CA SER A 724 31.25 -12.38 -10.27
C SER A 724 31.74 -13.69 -10.88
N ASP A 725 32.52 -14.45 -10.13
CA ASP A 725 33.04 -15.75 -10.50
C ASP A 725 31.98 -16.82 -10.26
N ASN A 726 31.54 -17.47 -11.33
CA ASN A 726 30.62 -18.60 -11.25
C ASN A 726 31.29 -19.91 -10.78
N CYS A 727 32.61 -19.92 -10.60
CA CYS A 727 33.36 -21.00 -9.96
C CYS A 727 34.48 -20.48 -9.00
N PRO A 728 34.14 -19.81 -7.87
CA PRO A 728 35.10 -19.09 -6.98
C PRO A 728 36.28 -19.88 -6.39
N ALA A 729 36.35 -21.18 -6.65
CA ALA A 729 37.40 -22.06 -6.14
C ALA A 729 38.10 -22.86 -7.25
N ILE A 730 37.71 -22.70 -8.52
CA ILE A 730 38.22 -23.48 -9.65
C ILE A 730 38.44 -22.60 -10.89
N PHE A 731 39.71 -22.22 -11.08
CA PHE A 731 40.17 -21.34 -12.16
C PHE A 731 39.43 -21.52 -13.49
N ASN A 732 38.66 -20.52 -13.91
CA ASN A 732 37.87 -20.52 -15.13
C ASN A 732 37.67 -19.10 -15.72
N SER A 733 38.76 -18.42 -16.05
CA SER A 733 38.77 -17.01 -16.51
C SER A 733 37.88 -16.68 -17.74
N ASN A 734 37.25 -17.66 -18.39
CA ASN A 734 36.27 -17.48 -19.46
C ASN A 734 34.81 -17.42 -18.96
N GLN A 735 34.56 -17.76 -17.70
CA GLN A 735 33.27 -17.71 -17.01
C GLN A 735 32.14 -18.40 -17.79
N GLN A 736 32.49 -19.48 -18.50
CA GLN A 736 31.50 -20.21 -19.28
C GLN A 736 30.49 -20.87 -18.32
N ASN A 737 29.22 -20.58 -18.56
CA ASN A 737 28.08 -21.12 -17.84
C ASN A 737 26.99 -21.38 -18.89
N THR A 738 26.78 -22.66 -19.21
CA THR A 738 25.93 -23.08 -20.34
C THR A 738 24.44 -22.94 -20.01
N ASP A 739 24.02 -23.29 -18.81
CA ASP A 739 22.62 -23.25 -18.37
C ASP A 739 22.24 -21.96 -17.62
N ASN A 740 23.22 -21.11 -17.31
CA ASN A 740 23.10 -19.89 -16.52
C ASN A 740 22.58 -20.13 -15.10
N ASP A 741 22.93 -21.26 -14.50
CA ASP A 741 22.70 -21.51 -13.09
C ASP A 741 23.78 -20.79 -12.22
N ALA A 742 23.89 -21.13 -10.94
CA ALA A 742 24.86 -20.46 -10.05
C ALA A 742 26.32 -20.95 -10.25
N SER A 743 26.53 -22.07 -10.92
CA SER A 743 27.81 -22.74 -11.12
C SER A 743 28.27 -22.57 -12.57
N GLY A 744 29.54 -22.27 -12.79
CA GLY A 744 30.12 -22.33 -14.13
C GLY A 744 30.46 -23.76 -14.55
N ASN A 745 30.67 -23.96 -15.85
CA ASN A 745 30.95 -25.28 -16.43
C ASN A 745 32.16 -26.03 -15.86
N VAL A 746 33.06 -25.33 -15.18
CA VAL A 746 34.28 -25.94 -14.63
C VAL A 746 34.03 -26.52 -13.23
N CYS A 747 32.95 -26.08 -12.57
CA CYS A 747 32.57 -26.48 -11.22
C CYS A 747 31.16 -27.07 -11.12
N ASP A 748 30.36 -26.98 -12.18
CA ASP A 748 29.15 -27.77 -12.34
C ASP A 748 29.50 -29.24 -12.65
N ASP A 749 28.68 -30.16 -12.15
CA ASP A 749 28.76 -31.59 -12.48
C ASP A 749 27.74 -31.97 -13.59
N ASP A 750 26.83 -31.04 -13.96
CA ASP A 750 25.75 -31.14 -14.95
C ASP A 750 25.62 -29.78 -15.68
N ASP A 751 26.56 -29.51 -16.58
CA ASP A 751 26.82 -28.21 -17.21
C ASP A 751 25.62 -27.59 -17.95
N ASP A 752 24.64 -28.40 -18.36
CA ASP A 752 23.42 -27.93 -19.04
C ASP A 752 22.12 -28.15 -18.24
N ASN A 753 22.21 -28.75 -17.06
CA ASN A 753 21.10 -29.03 -16.14
C ASN A 753 19.94 -29.83 -16.75
N ASP A 754 20.22 -30.75 -17.69
CA ASP A 754 19.21 -31.65 -18.24
C ASP A 754 18.84 -32.81 -17.29
N GLY A 755 19.59 -32.96 -16.19
CA GLY A 755 19.42 -33.99 -15.17
C GLY A 755 20.37 -35.17 -15.30
N LEU A 756 21.33 -35.13 -16.23
CA LEU A 756 22.39 -36.10 -16.42
C LEU A 756 23.76 -35.46 -16.26
N LEU A 757 24.51 -35.93 -15.25
CA LEU A 757 25.89 -35.48 -15.03
C LEU A 757 26.75 -35.62 -16.30
N ASP A 758 27.61 -34.65 -16.60
CA ASP A 758 28.49 -34.58 -17.79
C ASP A 758 29.19 -35.90 -18.12
N ALA A 759 29.60 -36.63 -17.08
CA ALA A 759 30.32 -37.89 -17.23
C ALA A 759 29.49 -39.02 -17.88
N ASN A 760 28.17 -38.88 -17.90
CA ASN A 760 27.21 -39.81 -18.49
C ASN A 760 26.35 -39.16 -19.59
N ASP A 761 26.63 -37.91 -19.93
CA ASP A 761 25.94 -37.13 -20.93
C ASP A 761 26.68 -37.19 -22.27
N ASN A 762 25.97 -37.46 -23.36
CA ASN A 762 26.51 -37.45 -24.72
C ASN A 762 26.50 -36.05 -25.37
N CYS A 763 25.86 -35.06 -24.75
CA CYS A 763 25.95 -33.64 -25.08
C CYS A 763 26.09 -32.77 -23.82
N PRO A 764 27.25 -32.81 -23.12
CA PRO A 764 27.46 -32.12 -21.84
C PRO A 764 27.31 -30.60 -21.81
N LEU A 765 26.90 -29.96 -22.90
CA LEU A 765 26.76 -28.50 -23.00
C LEU A 765 25.43 -28.11 -23.67
N VAL A 766 24.54 -29.06 -23.95
CA VAL A 766 23.31 -28.83 -24.71
C VAL A 766 22.22 -29.78 -24.21
N ILE A 767 21.24 -29.21 -23.51
CA ILE A 767 20.15 -29.93 -22.85
C ILE A 767 19.56 -31.04 -23.74
N ASN A 768 19.73 -32.30 -23.33
CA ASN A 768 19.15 -33.46 -24.00
C ASN A 768 18.89 -34.63 -23.04
N ALA A 769 17.98 -34.44 -22.09
CA ALA A 769 17.65 -35.44 -21.08
C ALA A 769 17.22 -36.82 -21.64
N ASP A 770 16.86 -36.92 -22.93
CA ASP A 770 16.52 -38.17 -23.61
C ASP A 770 17.75 -38.92 -24.15
N GLN A 771 18.91 -38.27 -24.23
CA GLN A 771 20.20 -38.76 -24.71
C GLN A 771 20.11 -39.39 -26.10
N LEU A 772 19.26 -38.83 -26.96
CA LEU A 772 19.11 -39.33 -28.32
C LEU A 772 20.45 -39.26 -29.06
N ASN A 773 20.81 -40.37 -29.71
CA ASN A 773 22.03 -40.53 -30.50
C ASN A 773 21.71 -41.52 -31.63
N THR A 774 21.39 -40.98 -32.80
CA THR A 774 20.84 -41.71 -33.95
C THR A 774 21.89 -42.62 -34.60
N ASP A 775 23.11 -42.14 -34.83
CA ASP A 775 24.17 -42.89 -35.50
C ASP A 775 25.00 -43.77 -34.54
N GLY A 776 24.87 -43.55 -33.23
CA GLY A 776 25.51 -44.27 -32.15
C GLY A 776 26.96 -43.87 -31.90
N ASP A 777 27.39 -42.66 -32.31
CA ASP A 777 28.74 -42.17 -32.10
C ASP A 777 28.97 -41.62 -30.68
N ALA A 778 29.93 -40.72 -30.46
CA ALA A 778 30.20 -40.16 -29.14
C ALA A 778 29.35 -38.93 -28.79
N LEU A 779 28.70 -38.29 -29.77
CA LEU A 779 27.89 -37.09 -29.63
C LEU A 779 26.40 -37.49 -29.63
N GLY A 780 25.59 -36.79 -28.86
CA GLY A 780 24.13 -36.89 -28.97
C GLY A 780 23.62 -35.98 -30.08
N ASN A 781 22.40 -36.22 -30.54
CA ASN A 781 21.85 -35.53 -31.70
C ASN A 781 21.89 -33.99 -31.57
N VAL A 782 21.62 -33.46 -30.39
CA VAL A 782 21.55 -32.00 -30.22
C VAL A 782 22.92 -31.30 -30.33
N CYS A 783 24.01 -32.05 -30.26
CA CYS A 783 25.38 -31.54 -30.31
C CYS A 783 26.25 -32.23 -31.36
N ASP A 784 25.67 -33.11 -32.17
CA ASP A 784 26.24 -33.59 -33.41
C ASP A 784 25.85 -32.63 -34.54
N ASP A 785 26.69 -32.51 -35.56
CA ASP A 785 26.39 -31.74 -36.76
C ASP A 785 25.92 -32.67 -37.92
N ASP A 786 25.96 -34.00 -37.74
CA ASP A 786 25.65 -35.07 -38.70
C ASP A 786 24.98 -36.25 -37.95
N ASP A 787 23.74 -36.03 -37.51
CA ASP A 787 22.99 -36.87 -36.57
C ASP A 787 22.89 -38.36 -36.97
N ASP A 788 22.86 -38.63 -38.27
CA ASP A 788 22.69 -39.96 -38.82
C ASP A 788 23.98 -40.57 -39.42
N GLY A 789 25.06 -39.78 -39.46
CA GLY A 789 26.40 -40.20 -39.87
C GLY A 789 26.51 -40.55 -41.35
N ASP A 790 25.65 -39.99 -42.21
CA ASP A 790 25.67 -40.24 -43.65
C ASP A 790 26.70 -39.38 -44.42
N GLY A 791 27.23 -38.36 -43.75
CA GLY A 791 28.25 -37.43 -44.25
C GLY A 791 27.70 -36.10 -44.79
N GLN A 792 26.40 -35.84 -44.65
CA GLN A 792 25.78 -34.53 -44.84
C GLN A 792 25.58 -33.87 -43.47
N LEU A 793 25.73 -32.54 -43.41
CA LEU A 793 25.51 -31.83 -42.15
C LEU A 793 24.00 -31.62 -41.99
N ASP A 794 23.45 -31.73 -40.78
CA ASP A 794 22.01 -31.60 -40.51
C ASP A 794 21.40 -30.33 -41.13
N THR A 795 22.15 -29.23 -41.11
CA THR A 795 21.74 -27.94 -41.72
C THR A 795 21.58 -27.96 -43.25
N LEU A 796 22.12 -28.98 -43.90
CA LEU A 796 22.10 -29.22 -45.34
C LEU A 796 21.46 -30.57 -45.67
N ASP A 797 21.04 -31.34 -44.66
CA ASP A 797 20.48 -32.65 -44.77
C ASP A 797 18.95 -32.55 -44.86
N ASN A 798 18.36 -33.13 -45.91
CA ASN A 798 16.91 -33.23 -46.03
C ASN A 798 16.32 -34.39 -45.22
N CYS A 799 17.13 -35.29 -44.66
CA CYS A 799 16.74 -36.30 -43.69
C CYS A 799 17.74 -36.42 -42.54
N PRO A 800 17.86 -35.41 -41.65
CA PRO A 800 18.90 -35.36 -40.62
C PRO A 800 18.99 -36.60 -39.71
N LEU A 801 17.90 -37.35 -39.56
CA LEU A 801 17.84 -38.52 -38.66
C LEU A 801 17.85 -39.87 -39.41
N THR A 802 17.94 -39.88 -40.74
CA THR A 802 17.80 -41.11 -41.55
C THR A 802 18.79 -41.13 -42.72
N PRO A 803 19.83 -42.00 -42.66
CA PRO A 803 20.97 -41.89 -43.57
C PRO A 803 20.60 -41.92 -45.06
N ASN A 804 20.82 -40.83 -45.78
CA ASN A 804 20.57 -40.66 -47.20
C ASN A 804 21.59 -39.76 -47.92
N SER A 805 22.85 -40.20 -47.95
CA SER A 805 23.96 -39.46 -48.59
C SER A 805 23.73 -38.97 -50.04
N ASP A 806 22.71 -39.44 -50.76
CA ASP A 806 22.31 -38.96 -52.08
C ASP A 806 21.31 -37.79 -52.08
N GLN A 807 20.69 -37.47 -50.94
CA GLN A 807 19.82 -36.32 -50.71
C GLN A 807 18.69 -36.23 -51.76
N LEU A 808 18.12 -37.38 -52.10
CA LEU A 808 16.98 -37.42 -53.01
C LEU A 808 15.78 -36.77 -52.32
N ASN A 809 15.11 -35.87 -53.03
CA ASN A 809 13.87 -35.19 -52.66
C ASN A 809 13.12 -34.97 -53.99
N THR A 810 11.94 -35.57 -54.12
CA THR A 810 11.24 -35.72 -55.42
C THR A 810 10.26 -34.57 -55.67
N ASP A 811 9.58 -34.10 -54.64
CA ASP A 811 8.60 -33.02 -54.64
C ASP A 811 9.20 -31.61 -54.46
N GLY A 812 10.35 -31.52 -53.81
CA GLY A 812 11.08 -30.29 -53.53
C GLY A 812 10.81 -29.69 -52.15
N ASP A 813 10.21 -30.44 -51.23
CA ASP A 813 9.84 -29.94 -49.89
C ASP A 813 11.05 -29.86 -48.94
N ALA A 814 10.82 -29.90 -47.62
CA ALA A 814 11.89 -29.90 -46.62
C ALA A 814 12.48 -31.29 -46.33
N HIS A 815 11.77 -32.37 -46.64
CA HIS A 815 12.14 -33.74 -46.31
C HIS A 815 12.73 -34.48 -47.51
N GLY A 816 13.67 -35.39 -47.27
CA GLY A 816 14.18 -36.28 -48.31
C GLY A 816 13.34 -37.53 -48.45
N ASN A 817 13.44 -38.21 -49.59
CA ASN A 817 12.61 -39.38 -49.91
C ASN A 817 12.71 -40.58 -48.93
N VAL A 818 13.63 -40.55 -47.96
CA VAL A 818 13.78 -41.65 -46.99
C VAL A 818 13.12 -41.34 -45.64
N CYS A 819 12.78 -40.07 -45.42
CA CYS A 819 12.18 -39.55 -44.19
C CYS A 819 10.94 -38.71 -44.47
N ASP A 820 10.51 -38.68 -45.73
CA ASP A 820 9.22 -38.20 -46.16
C ASP A 820 8.27 -39.40 -46.26
N ASP A 821 7.04 -39.20 -45.81
CA ASP A 821 5.99 -40.21 -45.89
C ASP A 821 5.09 -39.98 -47.12
N ASP A 822 5.28 -38.90 -47.89
CA ASP A 822 4.56 -38.55 -49.14
C ASP A 822 5.55 -37.94 -50.14
N ASP A 823 6.41 -38.79 -50.69
CA ASP A 823 7.60 -38.45 -51.49
C ASP A 823 7.33 -37.55 -52.72
N ASP A 824 6.08 -37.44 -53.18
CA ASP A 824 5.70 -36.65 -54.37
C ASP A 824 4.62 -35.56 -54.13
N GLU A 825 4.26 -35.34 -52.86
CA GLU A 825 3.34 -34.30 -52.35
C GLU A 825 1.96 -34.32 -53.03
N ASP A 826 1.42 -35.51 -53.29
CA ASP A 826 0.08 -35.67 -53.86
C ASP A 826 -1.03 -35.92 -52.83
N GLY A 827 -0.64 -36.10 -51.57
CA GLY A 827 -1.53 -36.28 -50.43
C GLY A 827 -1.79 -37.74 -50.07
N ILE A 828 -1.14 -38.70 -50.74
CA ILE A 828 -1.25 -40.12 -50.44
C ILE A 828 0.07 -40.61 -49.85
N LEU A 829 0.01 -41.15 -48.63
CA LEU A 829 1.22 -41.64 -47.97
C LEU A 829 1.87 -42.77 -48.77
N ASP A 830 3.19 -42.77 -48.92
CA ASP A 830 4.06 -43.77 -49.57
C ASP A 830 3.66 -45.23 -49.30
N SER A 831 3.23 -45.50 -48.06
CA SER A 831 2.82 -46.84 -47.62
C SER A 831 1.53 -47.34 -48.28
N ASN A 832 0.69 -46.41 -48.70
CA ASN A 832 -0.59 -46.62 -49.39
C ASN A 832 -0.55 -46.10 -50.82
N ASP A 833 0.52 -45.45 -51.28
CA ASP A 833 0.62 -44.97 -52.64
C ASP A 833 1.16 -46.07 -53.59
N ALA A 834 0.43 -46.30 -54.68
CA ALA A 834 0.85 -47.18 -55.75
C ALA A 834 2.03 -46.59 -56.56
N TYR A 835 2.20 -45.27 -56.52
CA TYR A 835 3.21 -44.51 -57.26
C TYR A 835 3.98 -43.47 -56.44
N PRO A 836 4.71 -43.84 -55.36
CA PRO A 836 5.30 -42.89 -54.39
C PRO A 836 6.28 -41.83 -54.92
N LEU A 837 6.62 -41.81 -56.21
CA LEU A 837 7.55 -40.82 -56.77
C LEU A 837 6.92 -40.05 -57.94
N ILE A 838 5.61 -40.20 -58.14
CA ILE A 838 4.85 -39.68 -59.27
C ILE A 838 3.46 -39.24 -58.80
N SER A 839 3.37 -37.95 -58.45
CA SER A 839 2.12 -37.31 -58.06
C SER A 839 0.96 -37.59 -59.01
N ILE A 840 -0.16 -38.07 -58.46
CA ILE A 840 -1.42 -38.28 -59.17
C ILE A 840 -2.07 -36.95 -59.59
N GLY A 841 -1.68 -35.84 -58.99
CA GLY A 841 -2.12 -34.48 -59.32
C GLY A 841 -3.62 -34.26 -59.06
N ASP A 842 -4.35 -33.69 -60.03
CA ASP A 842 -5.80 -33.46 -59.92
C ASP A 842 -6.66 -34.71 -60.24
N LEU A 843 -6.05 -35.89 -60.33
CA LEU A 843 -6.80 -37.13 -60.55
C LEU A 843 -7.57 -37.49 -59.27
N LEU A 844 -8.79 -37.98 -59.43
CA LEU A 844 -9.58 -38.44 -58.30
C LEU A 844 -9.08 -39.82 -57.90
N ASP A 845 -8.86 -40.02 -56.61
CA ASP A 845 -8.67 -41.28 -55.91
C ASP A 845 -9.72 -41.29 -54.79
N THR A 846 -10.67 -42.22 -54.84
CA THR A 846 -11.87 -42.18 -54.00
C THR A 846 -11.77 -43.06 -52.75
N ASP A 847 -10.96 -44.12 -52.77
CA ASP A 847 -10.66 -44.96 -51.62
C ASP A 847 -9.27 -44.70 -51.00
N PHE A 848 -8.49 -43.81 -51.63
CA PHE A 848 -7.17 -43.35 -51.20
C PHE A 848 -6.12 -44.47 -51.17
N ASP A 849 -6.19 -45.40 -52.13
CA ASP A 849 -5.26 -46.52 -52.28
C ASP A 849 -4.07 -46.24 -53.23
N GLY A 850 -3.93 -44.99 -53.69
CA GLY A 850 -2.83 -44.56 -54.56
C GLY A 850 -3.08 -44.82 -56.05
N LEU A 851 -4.22 -45.42 -56.41
CA LEU A 851 -4.62 -45.58 -57.80
C LEU A 851 -5.68 -44.52 -58.16
N PRO A 852 -5.46 -43.70 -59.20
CA PRO A 852 -6.50 -42.79 -59.64
C PRO A 852 -7.68 -43.56 -60.25
N ASN A 853 -8.91 -43.19 -59.92
CA ASN A 853 -10.15 -43.77 -60.46
C ASN A 853 -10.13 -43.90 -62.00
N GLU A 854 -9.65 -42.86 -62.68
CA GLU A 854 -9.43 -42.88 -64.12
C GLU A 854 -8.02 -42.42 -64.48
N CYS A 855 -7.36 -43.16 -65.37
CA CYS A 855 -6.04 -42.79 -65.89
C CYS A 855 -6.06 -42.51 -67.41
N ASP A 856 -5.82 -41.25 -67.76
CA ASP A 856 -5.71 -40.75 -69.13
C ASP A 856 -4.34 -41.02 -69.80
N ALA A 857 -4.13 -40.50 -71.02
CA ALA A 857 -2.88 -40.74 -71.75
C ALA A 857 -1.64 -40.08 -71.11
N ALA A 858 -1.82 -39.10 -70.23
CA ALA A 858 -0.73 -38.41 -69.55
C ALA A 858 -0.22 -39.24 -68.36
N CYS A 859 -1.09 -39.71 -67.47
CA CYS A 859 -0.68 -40.59 -66.36
C CYS A 859 -0.14 -41.95 -66.85
N ILE A 860 -0.70 -42.52 -67.92
CA ILE A 860 -0.14 -43.74 -68.55
C ILE A 860 1.30 -43.50 -69.05
N ALA A 861 1.63 -42.28 -69.48
CA ALA A 861 2.98 -41.94 -69.95
C ALA A 861 3.99 -41.80 -68.80
N LEU A 862 3.51 -41.48 -67.59
CA LEU A 862 4.31 -41.47 -66.36
C LEU A 862 4.47 -42.90 -65.78
N GLY A 863 3.56 -43.81 -66.11
CA GLY A 863 3.64 -45.23 -65.72
C GLY A 863 2.45 -45.73 -64.93
N MET A 864 1.43 -44.88 -64.74
CA MET A 864 0.27 -45.13 -63.89
C MET A 864 -0.81 -45.99 -64.56
N THR A 865 -1.67 -46.59 -63.74
CA THR A 865 -2.88 -47.32 -64.16
C THR A 865 -4.08 -46.85 -63.34
N ALA A 866 -5.28 -46.95 -63.93
CA ALA A 866 -6.52 -46.62 -63.23
C ALA A 866 -6.89 -47.71 -62.21
N ASP A 867 -7.57 -47.31 -61.14
CA ASP A 867 -8.20 -48.25 -60.21
C ASP A 867 -9.40 -48.97 -60.86
N LEU A 868 -9.80 -50.10 -60.29
CA LEU A 868 -10.90 -50.95 -60.75
C LEU A 868 -11.98 -51.16 -59.67
N ASP A 869 -11.82 -50.55 -58.49
CA ASP A 869 -12.68 -50.67 -57.31
C ASP A 869 -12.65 -49.34 -56.54
N ASP A 870 -13.05 -48.27 -57.22
CA ASP A 870 -12.80 -46.84 -56.90
C ASP A 870 -13.11 -46.44 -55.44
N ASP A 871 -14.05 -47.10 -54.75
CA ASP A 871 -14.41 -46.80 -53.35
C ASP A 871 -13.98 -47.88 -52.34
N GLY A 872 -13.22 -48.88 -52.79
CA GLY A 872 -12.53 -49.85 -51.95
C GLY A 872 -13.45 -50.76 -51.15
N ASP A 873 -14.74 -50.84 -51.51
CA ASP A 873 -15.73 -51.63 -50.77
C ASP A 873 -15.70 -53.13 -51.11
N GLY A 874 -14.86 -53.51 -52.08
CA GLY A 874 -14.61 -54.87 -52.52
C GLY A 874 -15.50 -55.31 -53.69
N VAL A 875 -16.27 -54.41 -54.29
CA VAL A 875 -17.11 -54.64 -55.47
C VAL A 875 -16.60 -53.83 -56.66
N PRO A 876 -15.92 -54.45 -57.64
CA PRO A 876 -15.31 -53.72 -58.76
C PRO A 876 -16.30 -52.80 -59.51
N ASP A 877 -15.89 -51.61 -59.96
CA ASP A 877 -16.77 -50.56 -60.52
C ASP A 877 -17.71 -51.04 -61.64
N ALA A 878 -17.27 -52.07 -62.36
CA ALA A 878 -18.03 -52.66 -63.45
C ALA A 878 -19.31 -53.38 -62.98
N ASP A 879 -19.32 -53.85 -61.73
CA ASP A 879 -20.37 -54.63 -61.09
C ASP A 879 -21.06 -53.87 -59.93
N ASP A 880 -20.54 -52.70 -59.52
CA ASP A 880 -21.12 -51.85 -58.46
C ASP A 880 -22.09 -50.76 -58.98
N LEU A 881 -23.15 -50.51 -58.22
CA LEU A 881 -24.16 -49.49 -58.47
C LEU A 881 -23.76 -48.11 -57.94
N TYR A 882 -22.87 -48.04 -56.96
CA TYR A 882 -22.44 -46.80 -56.32
C TYR A 882 -20.90 -46.69 -56.23
N PRO A 883 -20.15 -46.70 -57.36
CA PRO A 883 -18.69 -46.96 -57.37
C PRO A 883 -17.81 -45.86 -56.77
N LEU A 884 -18.38 -44.94 -56.00
CA LEU A 884 -17.69 -43.81 -55.38
C LEU A 884 -18.17 -43.60 -53.94
N ASP A 885 -18.95 -44.54 -53.37
CA ASP A 885 -19.59 -44.40 -52.07
C ASP A 885 -19.55 -45.73 -51.31
N SER A 886 -18.41 -45.94 -50.64
CA SER A 886 -18.05 -47.16 -49.91
C SER A 886 -19.03 -47.60 -48.81
N ARG A 887 -20.01 -46.75 -48.47
CA ARG A 887 -21.12 -47.12 -47.60
C ARG A 887 -22.04 -48.16 -48.26
N TYR A 888 -22.00 -48.30 -49.58
CA TYR A 888 -22.98 -49.07 -50.34
C TYR A 888 -22.39 -50.32 -51.03
N SER A 889 -21.58 -51.08 -50.30
CA SER A 889 -21.08 -52.40 -50.76
C SER A 889 -22.14 -53.33 -51.34
N PHE A 890 -22.97 -53.91 -50.48
CA PHE A 890 -23.99 -54.87 -50.89
C PHE A 890 -25.23 -54.71 -50.02
N ASP A 891 -26.36 -54.48 -50.69
CA ASP A 891 -27.71 -54.37 -50.09
C ASP A 891 -28.52 -55.56 -50.63
N THR A 892 -28.58 -56.64 -49.84
CA THR A 892 -29.14 -57.93 -50.26
C THR A 892 -30.65 -57.86 -50.49
N ASP A 893 -31.38 -57.05 -49.73
CA ASP A 893 -32.84 -56.97 -49.82
C ASP A 893 -33.40 -55.68 -50.44
N GLY A 894 -32.54 -54.71 -50.70
CA GLY A 894 -32.78 -53.51 -51.51
C GLY A 894 -33.53 -52.41 -50.78
N ASP A 895 -33.41 -52.34 -49.44
CA ASP A 895 -34.13 -51.37 -48.62
C ASP A 895 -33.38 -50.04 -48.42
N GLY A 896 -32.12 -49.97 -48.88
CA GLY A 896 -31.28 -48.79 -48.82
C GLY A 896 -30.33 -48.74 -47.63
N MET A 897 -30.30 -49.77 -46.78
CA MET A 897 -29.24 -50.02 -45.80
C MET A 897 -28.31 -51.12 -46.34
N PRO A 898 -26.98 -51.01 -46.15
CA PRO A 898 -26.04 -52.05 -46.55
C PRO A 898 -26.01 -53.19 -45.54
N ASP A 899 -25.82 -54.44 -46.01
CA ASP A 899 -25.83 -55.65 -45.19
C ASP A 899 -24.90 -55.54 -43.97
N ALA A 900 -23.72 -54.94 -44.15
CA ALA A 900 -22.72 -54.78 -43.11
C ALA A 900 -23.17 -53.85 -41.97
N TRP A 901 -23.92 -52.79 -42.29
CA TRP A 901 -24.45 -51.86 -41.29
C TRP A 901 -25.58 -52.52 -40.50
N GLU A 902 -26.45 -53.26 -41.18
CA GLU A 902 -27.53 -54.01 -40.55
C GLU A 902 -27.01 -55.07 -39.58
N GLU A 903 -26.01 -55.86 -39.97
CA GLU A 903 -25.39 -56.84 -39.06
C GLU A 903 -24.78 -56.18 -37.82
N ASN A 904 -24.22 -54.98 -37.96
CA ASN A 904 -23.56 -54.26 -36.87
C ASN A 904 -24.54 -53.77 -35.79
N PHE A 905 -25.73 -53.33 -36.19
CA PHE A 905 -26.78 -52.87 -35.27
C PHE A 905 -27.82 -53.96 -34.93
N GLY A 906 -27.55 -55.21 -35.32
CA GLY A 906 -28.40 -56.35 -35.02
C GLY A 906 -29.74 -56.38 -35.78
N LEU A 907 -29.79 -55.64 -36.90
CA LEU A 907 -30.83 -55.70 -37.91
C LEU A 907 -30.56 -56.91 -38.83
N ASN A 908 -31.48 -57.22 -39.73
CA ASN A 908 -31.45 -58.44 -40.52
C ASN A 908 -31.31 -58.11 -42.02
N PRO A 909 -30.14 -58.38 -42.64
CA PRO A 909 -29.82 -58.09 -44.05
C PRO A 909 -30.69 -58.77 -45.13
N ASN A 910 -31.79 -59.38 -44.74
CA ASN A 910 -32.73 -60.03 -45.64
C ASN A 910 -34.20 -59.66 -45.31
N ASP A 911 -34.42 -58.72 -44.38
CA ASP A 911 -35.72 -58.24 -43.96
C ASP A 911 -35.89 -56.72 -44.16
N PRO A 912 -36.39 -56.28 -45.32
CA PRO A 912 -36.40 -54.87 -45.73
C PRO A 912 -37.39 -53.99 -44.92
N ASP A 913 -38.09 -54.57 -43.95
CA ASP A 913 -39.04 -53.88 -43.09
C ASP A 913 -38.35 -53.26 -41.85
N ASP A 914 -37.13 -53.68 -41.50
CA ASP A 914 -36.42 -53.15 -40.34
C ASP A 914 -35.72 -51.80 -40.58
N ALA A 915 -35.47 -51.40 -41.83
CA ALA A 915 -35.19 -50.02 -42.23
C ALA A 915 -36.23 -49.01 -41.71
N LEU A 916 -37.49 -49.44 -41.59
CA LEU A 916 -38.61 -48.63 -41.10
C LEU A 916 -38.81 -48.74 -39.58
N GLY A 917 -38.03 -49.60 -38.92
CA GLY A 917 -37.96 -49.68 -37.46
C GLY A 917 -37.33 -48.44 -36.85
N ASP A 918 -37.52 -48.28 -35.55
CA ASP A 918 -37.01 -47.18 -34.74
C ASP A 918 -36.51 -47.87 -33.45
N LEU A 919 -35.24 -48.25 -33.45
CA LEU A 919 -34.70 -49.23 -32.51
C LEU A 919 -34.62 -48.65 -31.09
N ASP A 920 -34.35 -47.35 -30.96
CA ASP A 920 -34.23 -46.65 -29.68
C ASP A 920 -35.44 -45.80 -29.29
N ASN A 921 -36.42 -45.66 -30.19
CA ASN A 921 -37.69 -44.97 -30.02
C ASN A 921 -37.54 -43.45 -29.90
N ASP A 922 -36.53 -42.87 -30.53
CA ASP A 922 -36.35 -41.41 -30.64
C ASP A 922 -37.24 -40.78 -31.73
N GLY A 923 -37.89 -41.60 -32.56
CA GLY A 923 -38.79 -41.19 -33.63
C GLY A 923 -38.13 -41.05 -35.01
N ILE A 924 -36.85 -41.39 -35.15
CA ILE A 924 -36.10 -41.52 -36.39
C ILE A 924 -36.07 -43.01 -36.77
N SER A 925 -36.21 -43.33 -38.06
CA SER A 925 -36.15 -44.74 -38.49
C SER A 925 -34.71 -45.17 -38.70
N ASN A 926 -34.39 -46.46 -38.52
CA ASN A 926 -33.06 -47.03 -38.72
C ASN A 926 -32.40 -46.61 -40.06
N LEU A 927 -33.15 -46.60 -41.17
CA LEU A 927 -32.64 -46.11 -42.47
C LEU A 927 -32.30 -44.60 -42.45
N GLN A 928 -33.11 -43.81 -41.75
CA GLN A 928 -32.88 -42.38 -41.62
C GLN A 928 -31.70 -42.11 -40.69
N GLU A 929 -31.46 -42.96 -39.69
CA GLU A 929 -30.28 -42.93 -38.84
C GLU A 929 -29.02 -43.28 -39.63
N PHE A 930 -29.05 -44.33 -40.46
CA PHE A 930 -27.98 -44.64 -41.41
C PHE A 930 -27.65 -43.45 -42.33
N LEU A 931 -28.69 -42.84 -42.92
CA LEU A 931 -28.53 -41.66 -43.78
C LEU A 931 -28.02 -40.42 -43.03
N ASN A 932 -28.31 -40.32 -41.73
CA ASN A 932 -27.88 -39.22 -40.87
C ASN A 932 -26.53 -39.50 -40.18
N GLY A 933 -26.00 -40.72 -40.28
CA GLY A 933 -24.78 -41.14 -39.58
C GLY A 933 -24.93 -41.27 -38.07
N THR A 934 -26.15 -41.42 -37.54
CA THR A 934 -26.40 -41.63 -36.11
C THR A 934 -26.49 -43.13 -35.79
N PRO A 935 -26.05 -43.57 -34.59
CA PRO A 935 -26.23 -44.94 -34.17
C PRO A 935 -27.72 -45.21 -33.97
N ALA A 936 -28.17 -46.43 -34.26
CA ALA A 936 -29.56 -46.84 -34.03
C ALA A 936 -29.96 -46.93 -32.53
N TYR A 937 -29.11 -46.42 -31.62
CA TYR A 937 -29.32 -46.32 -30.17
C TYR A 937 -28.45 -45.22 -29.53
N GLY A 938 -29.04 -44.31 -28.75
CA GLY A 938 -28.35 -43.21 -28.04
C GLY A 938 -27.26 -43.63 -27.01
N SER A 939 -26.19 -42.82 -26.87
CA SER A 939 -24.96 -43.14 -26.11
C SER A 939 -24.48 -41.99 -25.19
N ILE A 940 -23.99 -42.30 -23.99
CA ILE A 940 -23.40 -41.29 -23.08
C ILE A 940 -21.92 -40.96 -23.35
N ASP A 941 -21.34 -41.47 -24.45
CA ASP A 941 -20.06 -41.01 -24.99
C ASP A 941 -20.29 -39.67 -25.72
N ILE A 942 -20.06 -38.57 -25.01
CA ILE A 942 -20.42 -37.22 -25.44
C ILE A 942 -19.31 -36.59 -26.28
N ASP A 943 -18.05 -36.95 -26.03
CA ASP A 943 -16.93 -36.44 -26.81
C ASP A 943 -16.58 -37.33 -28.03
N GLY A 944 -17.21 -38.51 -28.14
CA GLY A 944 -17.26 -39.34 -29.33
C GLY A 944 -16.02 -40.21 -29.54
N ASN A 945 -15.13 -40.30 -28.54
CA ASN A 945 -13.88 -41.05 -28.63
C ASN A 945 -14.04 -42.57 -28.38
N LYS A 946 -15.28 -43.05 -28.19
CA LYS A 946 -15.62 -44.46 -27.91
C LYS A 946 -15.12 -44.94 -26.54
N GLN A 947 -14.74 -44.01 -25.65
CA GLN A 947 -14.44 -44.27 -24.26
C GLN A 947 -15.55 -43.66 -23.40
N TYR A 948 -15.72 -44.19 -22.18
CA TYR A 948 -16.77 -43.73 -21.26
C TYR A 948 -16.10 -43.25 -19.98
N ASP A 949 -15.71 -41.99 -19.97
CA ASP A 949 -14.85 -41.39 -18.96
C ASP A 949 -15.60 -40.41 -18.06
N ALA A 950 -15.31 -40.47 -16.75
CA ALA A 950 -16.01 -39.62 -15.78
C ALA A 950 -15.68 -38.14 -15.97
N LEU A 951 -14.47 -37.80 -16.37
CA LEU A 951 -13.99 -36.41 -16.44
C LEU A 951 -14.23 -35.76 -17.80
N THR A 952 -14.54 -36.54 -18.83
CA THR A 952 -14.83 -36.01 -20.17
C THR A 952 -16.31 -36.21 -20.48
N ASP A 953 -16.86 -37.42 -20.43
CA ASP A 953 -18.31 -37.61 -20.67
C ASP A 953 -19.17 -37.21 -19.48
N GLY A 954 -18.91 -37.81 -18.32
CA GLY A 954 -19.73 -37.61 -17.12
C GLY A 954 -19.74 -36.15 -16.65
N LEU A 955 -18.61 -35.46 -16.80
CA LEU A 955 -18.47 -34.06 -16.43
C LEU A 955 -19.15 -33.14 -17.44
N LEU A 956 -19.06 -33.42 -18.75
CA LEU A 956 -19.76 -32.64 -19.78
C LEU A 956 -21.28 -32.77 -19.62
N ILE A 957 -21.80 -33.97 -19.36
CA ILE A 957 -23.24 -34.18 -19.06
C ILE A 957 -23.64 -33.37 -17.83
N LEU A 958 -22.86 -33.42 -16.75
CA LEU A 958 -23.17 -32.68 -15.52
C LEU A 958 -23.16 -31.16 -15.75
N ARG A 959 -22.19 -30.64 -16.50
CA ARG A 959 -22.09 -29.22 -16.86
C ARG A 959 -23.25 -28.77 -17.74
N GLY A 960 -23.64 -29.59 -18.73
CA GLY A 960 -24.82 -29.38 -19.57
C GLY A 960 -26.10 -29.29 -18.75
N MET A 961 -26.30 -30.17 -17.77
CA MET A 961 -27.46 -30.14 -16.86
C MET A 961 -27.49 -28.90 -15.95
N PHE A 962 -26.34 -28.29 -15.64
CA PHE A 962 -26.29 -26.98 -14.96
C PHE A 962 -26.55 -25.79 -15.90
N GLY A 963 -26.77 -26.04 -17.19
CA GLY A 963 -27.03 -25.02 -18.20
C GLY A 963 -25.79 -24.24 -18.65
N LEU A 964 -24.59 -24.82 -18.48
CA LEU A 964 -23.36 -24.22 -18.97
C LEU A 964 -23.24 -24.38 -20.50
N THR A 965 -22.76 -23.34 -21.17
CA THR A 965 -22.57 -23.28 -22.63
C THR A 965 -21.23 -22.61 -22.96
N GLY A 966 -20.76 -22.73 -24.21
CA GLY A 966 -19.49 -22.13 -24.66
C GLY A 966 -18.28 -22.68 -23.89
N ASP A 967 -17.27 -21.85 -23.64
CA ASP A 967 -16.03 -22.27 -22.97
C ASP A 967 -16.28 -22.88 -21.57
N SER A 968 -17.32 -22.41 -20.86
CA SER A 968 -17.65 -22.95 -19.53
C SER A 968 -18.16 -24.40 -19.57
N LEU A 969 -18.64 -24.86 -20.73
CA LEU A 969 -19.02 -26.25 -20.95
C LEU A 969 -17.77 -27.12 -21.17
N ILE A 970 -16.90 -26.73 -22.10
CA ILE A 970 -15.84 -27.59 -22.64
C ILE A 970 -14.47 -27.43 -21.97
N LEU A 971 -14.18 -26.30 -21.32
CA LEU A 971 -12.83 -26.01 -20.80
C LEU A 971 -12.36 -27.07 -19.78
N GLY A 972 -11.31 -27.79 -20.15
CA GLY A 972 -10.70 -28.86 -19.33
C GLY A 972 -11.58 -30.09 -19.13
N ALA A 973 -12.56 -30.33 -20.01
CA ALA A 973 -13.49 -31.45 -19.94
C ALA A 973 -13.67 -32.20 -21.27
N THR A 974 -12.84 -31.94 -22.28
CA THR A 974 -12.80 -32.71 -23.55
C THR A 974 -11.54 -33.56 -23.58
N ALA A 975 -11.63 -34.83 -24.00
CA ALA A 975 -10.45 -35.68 -24.17
C ALA A 975 -9.54 -35.19 -25.31
N ASN A 976 -8.28 -35.63 -25.31
CA ASN A 976 -7.34 -35.30 -26.40
C ASN A 976 -7.67 -36.05 -27.70
N ASP A 977 -8.33 -37.20 -27.60
CA ASP A 977 -8.80 -38.03 -28.71
C ASP A 977 -10.31 -37.83 -28.98
N ALA A 978 -10.90 -36.76 -28.42
CA ALA A 978 -12.29 -36.39 -28.66
C ALA A 978 -12.56 -36.15 -30.15
N VAL A 979 -13.67 -36.72 -30.64
CA VAL A 979 -14.18 -36.49 -31.99
C VAL A 979 -14.98 -35.18 -32.04
N PHE A 980 -15.71 -34.88 -30.97
CA PHE A 980 -16.48 -33.64 -30.82
C PHE A 980 -15.72 -32.69 -29.90
N VAL A 981 -15.32 -31.54 -30.44
CA VAL A 981 -14.40 -30.61 -29.73
C VAL A 981 -14.98 -29.22 -29.52
N SER A 982 -16.01 -28.83 -30.27
CA SER A 982 -16.66 -27.52 -30.08
C SER A 982 -17.83 -27.60 -29.10
N SER A 983 -18.13 -26.49 -28.43
CA SER A 983 -19.27 -26.42 -27.50
C SER A 983 -20.61 -26.68 -28.17
N ASP A 984 -20.76 -26.34 -29.45
CA ASP A 984 -22.00 -26.53 -30.20
C ASP A 984 -22.20 -28.01 -30.58
N GLU A 985 -21.12 -28.71 -30.95
CA GLU A 985 -21.15 -30.16 -31.20
C GLU A 985 -21.45 -30.94 -29.92
N ILE A 986 -20.78 -30.59 -28.82
CA ILE A 986 -21.01 -31.21 -27.51
C ILE A 986 -22.44 -30.96 -27.01
N LEU A 987 -22.98 -29.75 -27.20
CA LEU A 987 -24.39 -29.47 -26.89
C LEU A 987 -25.35 -30.29 -27.74
N THR A 988 -25.02 -30.52 -29.02
CA THR A 988 -25.85 -31.34 -29.91
C THR A 988 -25.89 -32.80 -29.44
N GLN A 989 -24.76 -33.36 -29.01
CA GLN A 989 -24.71 -34.73 -28.47
C GLN A 989 -25.39 -34.84 -27.10
N TYR A 990 -25.26 -33.82 -26.26
CA TYR A 990 -25.99 -33.78 -24.99
C TYR A 990 -27.51 -33.69 -25.20
N GLU A 991 -27.96 -32.84 -26.14
CA GLU A 991 -29.38 -32.64 -26.42
C GLU A 991 -30.03 -33.87 -27.08
N SER A 992 -29.28 -34.70 -27.81
CA SER A 992 -29.79 -35.93 -28.45
C SER A 992 -30.20 -37.02 -27.45
N LEU A 993 -29.69 -36.97 -26.22
CA LEU A 993 -30.04 -37.95 -25.19
C LEU A 993 -31.43 -37.75 -24.59
N GLU A 994 -32.02 -36.55 -24.70
CA GLU A 994 -33.37 -36.20 -24.21
C GLU A 994 -33.77 -36.91 -22.88
N ASP A 995 -34.88 -37.66 -22.91
CA ASP A 995 -35.46 -38.36 -21.76
C ASP A 995 -34.58 -39.54 -21.25
N LEU A 996 -33.54 -39.94 -21.98
CA LEU A 996 -32.62 -41.00 -21.54
C LEU A 996 -31.76 -40.57 -20.35
N LEU A 997 -31.58 -39.26 -20.16
CA LEU A 997 -30.88 -38.67 -19.02
C LEU A 997 -31.70 -38.61 -17.72
N ASP A 998 -32.98 -39.02 -17.72
CA ASP A 998 -33.70 -39.31 -16.47
C ASP A 998 -33.21 -40.67 -15.95
N ILE A 999 -32.20 -40.66 -15.09
CA ILE A 999 -31.50 -41.85 -14.60
C ILE A 999 -32.26 -42.48 -13.44
N ASP A 1000 -32.80 -41.69 -12.51
CA ASP A 1000 -33.52 -42.24 -11.35
C ASP A 1000 -35.02 -42.51 -11.60
N GLY A 1001 -35.51 -42.13 -12.78
CA GLY A 1001 -36.82 -42.49 -13.32
C GLY A 1001 -37.95 -41.65 -12.74
N ASP A 1002 -37.66 -40.46 -12.23
CA ASP A 1002 -38.64 -39.61 -11.57
C ASP A 1002 -39.35 -38.62 -12.53
N ALA A 1003 -39.02 -38.72 -13.83
CA ALA A 1003 -39.45 -37.87 -14.93
C ALA A 1003 -38.95 -36.41 -14.86
N ASN A 1004 -37.94 -36.13 -14.05
CA ASN A 1004 -37.17 -34.89 -14.09
C ASN A 1004 -35.72 -35.23 -14.40
N ILE A 1005 -35.07 -34.37 -15.20
CA ILE A 1005 -33.65 -34.50 -15.53
C ILE A 1005 -32.93 -33.41 -14.73
N ASP A 1006 -32.30 -33.81 -13.63
CA ASP A 1006 -31.72 -32.87 -12.67
C ASP A 1006 -30.23 -33.19 -12.44
N ALA A 1007 -29.36 -32.17 -12.49
CA ALA A 1007 -27.91 -32.32 -12.35
C ALA A 1007 -27.49 -33.06 -11.06
N LEU A 1008 -28.23 -32.85 -9.96
CA LEU A 1008 -27.89 -33.39 -8.64
C LEU A 1008 -28.39 -34.81 -8.40
N THR A 1009 -29.36 -35.27 -9.18
CA THR A 1009 -29.95 -36.61 -9.06
C THR A 1009 -29.56 -37.50 -10.21
N ASP A 1010 -29.48 -36.99 -11.43
CA ASP A 1010 -29.22 -37.76 -12.63
C ASP A 1010 -27.78 -37.60 -13.11
N GLY A 1011 -27.34 -36.36 -13.34
CA GLY A 1011 -25.97 -36.07 -13.76
C GLY A 1011 -24.93 -36.58 -12.75
N LEU A 1012 -25.21 -36.46 -11.46
CA LEU A 1012 -24.34 -36.97 -10.42
C LEU A 1012 -24.37 -38.51 -10.33
N LEU A 1013 -25.46 -39.18 -10.73
CA LEU A 1013 -25.50 -40.64 -10.85
C LEU A 1013 -24.65 -41.13 -12.03
N VAL A 1014 -24.72 -40.47 -13.20
CA VAL A 1014 -23.84 -40.75 -14.35
C VAL A 1014 -22.38 -40.61 -13.95
N LEU A 1015 -22.00 -39.46 -13.38
CA LEU A 1015 -20.63 -39.17 -12.98
C LEU A 1015 -20.09 -40.18 -11.95
N ARG A 1016 -20.88 -40.51 -10.93
CA ARG A 1016 -20.50 -41.52 -9.92
C ARG A 1016 -20.33 -42.91 -10.54
N TYR A 1017 -21.19 -43.27 -11.48
CA TYR A 1017 -21.11 -44.56 -12.14
C TYR A 1017 -19.83 -44.66 -12.99
N LEU A 1018 -19.47 -43.62 -13.73
CA LEU A 1018 -18.23 -43.59 -14.52
C LEU A 1018 -16.98 -43.58 -13.63
N PHE A 1019 -17.04 -43.00 -12.42
CA PHE A 1019 -16.00 -43.18 -11.39
C PHE A 1019 -15.94 -44.60 -10.76
N GLY A 1020 -16.74 -45.53 -11.25
CA GLY A 1020 -16.73 -46.93 -10.82
C GLY A 1020 -17.56 -47.22 -9.57
N LEU A 1021 -18.40 -46.29 -9.09
CA LEU A 1021 -19.27 -46.54 -7.95
C LEU A 1021 -20.44 -47.45 -8.38
N ARG A 1022 -20.75 -48.44 -7.54
CA ARG A 1022 -21.81 -49.43 -7.78
C ARG A 1022 -22.62 -49.67 -6.51
N GLY A 1023 -23.76 -50.33 -6.61
CA GLY A 1023 -24.63 -50.69 -5.49
C GLY A 1023 -25.03 -49.49 -4.64
N ASN A 1024 -25.21 -49.66 -3.33
CA ASN A 1024 -25.69 -48.58 -2.45
C ASN A 1024 -24.81 -47.32 -2.50
N THR A 1025 -23.51 -47.44 -2.77
CA THR A 1025 -22.60 -46.29 -2.88
C THR A 1025 -22.88 -45.40 -4.09
N LEU A 1026 -23.48 -45.95 -5.15
CA LEU A 1026 -23.93 -45.19 -6.32
C LEU A 1026 -25.05 -44.21 -5.91
N VAL A 1027 -26.09 -44.71 -5.24
CA VAL A 1027 -27.35 -43.99 -5.00
C VAL A 1027 -27.44 -43.23 -3.67
N THR A 1028 -26.52 -43.47 -2.72
CA THR A 1028 -26.62 -42.87 -1.38
C THR A 1028 -26.52 -41.35 -1.44
N GLY A 1029 -27.59 -40.68 -1.02
CA GLY A 1029 -27.66 -39.22 -0.88
C GLY A 1029 -27.85 -38.45 -2.19
N VAL A 1030 -28.08 -39.14 -3.30
CA VAL A 1030 -28.24 -38.53 -4.64
C VAL A 1030 -29.51 -38.93 -5.36
N ILE A 1031 -30.21 -39.96 -4.92
CA ILE A 1031 -31.49 -40.32 -5.53
C ILE A 1031 -32.63 -39.40 -5.05
N SER A 1032 -33.53 -39.03 -5.95
CA SER A 1032 -34.72 -38.24 -5.65
C SER A 1032 -35.68 -38.98 -4.72
N SER A 1033 -36.52 -38.22 -3.99
CA SER A 1033 -37.52 -38.80 -3.08
C SER A 1033 -38.68 -39.49 -3.80
N ASN A 1034 -38.85 -39.20 -5.09
CA ASN A 1034 -39.85 -39.76 -6.00
C ASN A 1034 -39.24 -40.66 -7.08
N ALA A 1035 -37.94 -40.97 -7.00
CA ALA A 1035 -37.27 -41.91 -7.88
C ALA A 1035 -38.04 -43.23 -7.99
N THR A 1036 -38.16 -43.72 -9.22
CA THR A 1036 -38.94 -44.93 -9.52
C THR A 1036 -38.06 -46.13 -9.84
N ARG A 1037 -36.79 -45.92 -10.24
CA ARG A 1037 -35.80 -46.98 -10.42
C ARG A 1037 -35.07 -47.30 -9.11
N ASP A 1038 -34.91 -48.59 -8.81
CA ASP A 1038 -34.03 -49.05 -7.74
C ASP A 1038 -32.56 -49.08 -8.18
N VAL A 1039 -31.66 -49.35 -7.23
CA VAL A 1039 -30.21 -49.33 -7.49
C VAL A 1039 -29.73 -50.30 -8.58
N ASN A 1040 -30.42 -51.43 -8.77
CA ASN A 1040 -30.06 -52.35 -9.85
C ASN A 1040 -30.62 -51.83 -11.17
N GLU A 1041 -31.86 -51.33 -11.17
CA GLU A 1041 -32.50 -50.76 -12.35
C GLU A 1041 -31.76 -49.51 -12.86
N ILE A 1042 -31.20 -48.68 -11.96
CA ILE A 1042 -30.34 -47.54 -12.32
C ILE A 1042 -29.06 -48.02 -13.00
N GLN A 1043 -28.41 -49.06 -12.49
CA GLN A 1043 -27.20 -49.60 -13.11
C GLN A 1043 -27.50 -50.23 -14.47
N GLU A 1044 -28.59 -50.99 -14.60
CA GLU A 1044 -29.01 -51.57 -15.87
C GLU A 1044 -29.31 -50.47 -16.90
N HIS A 1045 -29.95 -49.37 -16.49
CA HIS A 1045 -30.20 -48.21 -17.36
C HIS A 1045 -28.91 -47.55 -17.83
N LEU A 1046 -27.97 -47.30 -16.92
CA LEU A 1046 -26.66 -46.72 -17.27
C LEU A 1046 -25.84 -47.66 -18.16
N GLU A 1047 -25.88 -48.97 -17.92
CA GLU A 1047 -25.22 -49.98 -18.76
C GLU A 1047 -25.76 -50.00 -20.20
N MET A 1048 -27.06 -49.74 -20.41
CA MET A 1048 -27.63 -49.65 -21.76
C MET A 1048 -27.12 -48.45 -22.55
N LEU A 1049 -26.85 -47.32 -21.89
CA LEU A 1049 -26.33 -46.11 -22.53
C LEU A 1049 -24.83 -46.18 -22.87
N MET A 1050 -24.17 -47.30 -22.52
CA MET A 1050 -22.77 -47.58 -22.88
C MET A 1050 -22.70 -48.90 -23.67
N PRO A 1051 -23.26 -48.94 -24.89
CA PRO A 1051 -23.16 -50.15 -25.72
C PRO A 1051 -21.69 -50.53 -25.91
N GLN A 1052 -21.37 -51.82 -25.76
CA GLN A 1052 -20.02 -52.29 -26.09
C GLN A 1052 -19.87 -52.25 -27.61
N LEU A 1053 -18.92 -51.45 -28.07
CA LEU A 1053 -18.41 -51.47 -29.45
C LEU A 1053 -17.53 -52.70 -29.68
#